data_AF-A0A1W9XEX1-F1
#
_entry.id   AF-A0A1W9XEX1-F1
#
_cell.length_a   1.000
_cell.length_b   1.000
_cell.length_c   1.000
_cell.angle_alpha   90.00
_cell.angle_beta   90.00
_cell.angle_gamma   90.00
#
_symmetry.space_group_name_H-M   'P 1'
#
loop_
_entity.id
_entity.type
_entity.pdbx_description
1 polymer ?
#
loop_
_entity_poly.entity_id
_entity_poly.type
_entity_poly.pdbx_seq_one_letter_code
_entity_poly.pdbx_strand_id
1 'polypeptide(L)'
;MILKGKIHAESPIYRGNARKTLFTRDGDGKHRLVSLAGEVSGTAQALMDAFVGQSRNRKNMGLFNQLWQRLYGDPLPSNLIEKVDCKLQKQSYPRNNFFDLRMGIKLDEDRWTAEANANYKMETVLRNSVFDFTMSVRDTILKKNENEARLYYLLEEIRAGRFWFGAGKSRGLGRLRLEMASPFPAPEIPPSLDSDANHLQIDIAFDAQNPLLVGWSWGKVDPQTTSFSAIEGHLMIETMQGIPNLIRKRLEMTLGGPILSPEDWKQKFANNLPRIIAICLKEQSSTRAEVWVLPTAGVSKLGKGKHAITKKLLNKIKPFADQPFATEEAARTAFKEALGKKANMAKRVMNELVQEERIQESLDNSAWLELAQGLGLDEDLGERLADCTQDEAALIEILSPACGKILPRLYEQVDQQIKLLQSDAWVDAEIQNREEHLLIKTMIKEGKISEYQWNDPGMAPEGVRYATWREFLQAHNRVQFRHMLNPQNLKKSIANDENQIEFLKNYRDQTRQELSQPHHIDFRLGGPSGREVSRKYGKPFDTIFMRMLCWKPSSKERGSWETYIPGSTVKGAFRKRASQVLKTLWGESGKTTYVLNRIFGTQGQRGLIFFSDAYLADPDDPGQSWCSMDGIKMNPATGQPIETSKRDYLFAYGDQLSFQMRIDIQDIAEKDAEAMSLMSHLLGDFQKGEIPLGGEKTNGFGWTEAEIAKVIWLTGDLKRSNMPSFQNMASSCQQDGIWQKLELEGEEAARALKPLQPISPEEKTGLPPKARSGFISHRAFGGYCGTLVVEAETLTPMNIQESGEPSFTAMLENEPVNGWDFFSLSPPEASQRNADRIYALPARSIKGMLRHIYSIATDSRGESPDISRLNPSDSLFGWVGDGPNQALMGRLAFSFARFGELKQEPAWFKAPYPYGDWQYSGSQWKNMPDGVAKRMLIDNTWRVFPHAPLAPIVGQVGDFKPDTVQARYFRAMLPGERARFTIRFWNLLEEEFQRLLWCVALDPDLAHKMGNNRYLGFGSLRLKILPDSFLTDWNKRYSGEDNWRLPIESDTLRPDPRKIGHLRELQKALAFR
;
A
#
# COMPACT_ATOMS: atom_id res chain seq x y z
N MET A 1 12.09 -27.49 34.87
CA MET A 1 12.28 -27.74 33.43
C MET A 1 12.39 -26.43 32.67
N ILE A 2 13.22 -26.37 31.62
CA ILE A 2 13.32 -25.19 30.73
C ILE A 2 12.89 -25.61 29.33
N LEU A 3 11.85 -24.97 28.81
CA LEU A 3 11.38 -25.16 27.43
C LEU A 3 11.95 -24.06 26.56
N LYS A 4 12.44 -24.42 25.37
CA LYS A 4 12.99 -23.46 24.39
C LYS A 4 12.32 -23.65 23.04
N GLY A 5 12.10 -22.55 22.33
CA GLY A 5 11.52 -22.54 20.99
C GLY A 5 11.69 -21.18 20.33
N LYS A 6 10.96 -20.98 19.24
CA LYS A 6 10.89 -19.71 18.52
C LYS A 6 9.43 -19.30 18.37
N ILE A 7 9.12 -18.02 18.61
CA ILE A 7 7.79 -17.48 18.29
C ILE A 7 7.90 -16.68 17.00
N HIS A 8 7.03 -17.01 16.04
CA HIS A 8 6.87 -16.30 14.77
C HIS A 8 5.68 -15.35 14.87
N ALA A 9 5.89 -14.10 14.46
CA ALA A 9 4.81 -13.14 14.27
C ALA A 9 4.09 -13.40 12.94
N GLU A 10 3.02 -14.19 12.93
CA GLU A 10 2.24 -14.44 11.71
C GLU A 10 1.52 -13.19 11.19
N SER A 11 1.31 -12.21 12.07
CA SER A 11 0.90 -10.87 11.70
C SER A 11 1.65 -9.79 12.50
N PRO A 12 1.68 -8.53 12.04
CA PRO A 12 2.46 -7.49 12.71
C PRO A 12 2.00 -7.24 14.14
N ILE A 13 2.96 -6.99 15.03
CA ILE A 13 2.69 -6.83 16.46
C ILE A 13 2.66 -5.35 16.80
N TYR A 14 1.62 -4.93 17.54
CA TYR A 14 1.53 -3.61 18.16
C TYR A 14 1.36 -3.76 19.67
N ARG A 15 2.31 -3.30 20.49
CA ARG A 15 2.21 -3.47 21.95
C ARG A 15 1.23 -2.51 22.61
N GLY A 16 0.94 -1.36 21.98
CA GLY A 16 -0.02 -0.38 22.45
C GLY A 16 0.40 0.35 23.73
N ASN A 17 0.76 1.62 23.61
CA ASN A 17 0.65 2.57 24.70
C ASN A 17 0.09 3.89 24.13
N ALA A 18 -0.56 4.72 24.96
CA ALA A 18 -1.41 5.85 24.58
C ALA A 18 -1.09 6.55 23.25
N ARG A 19 -2.13 6.84 22.44
CA ARG A 19 -2.34 7.67 21.21
C ARG A 19 -1.16 8.22 20.37
N LYS A 20 0.07 8.28 20.86
CA LYS A 20 1.26 8.88 20.27
C LYS A 20 2.58 8.13 20.60
N THR A 21 2.56 6.89 21.13
CA THR A 21 3.82 6.17 21.48
C THR A 21 4.14 4.97 20.59
N LEU A 22 5.34 5.04 20.00
CA LEU A 22 6.12 3.98 19.37
C LEU A 22 6.38 2.81 20.35
N PHE A 23 6.77 1.64 19.83
CA PHE A 23 6.98 0.41 20.60
C PHE A 23 7.83 0.70 21.85
N THR A 24 7.42 0.22 23.04
CA THR A 24 8.22 0.41 24.26
C THR A 24 9.55 -0.33 24.11
N ARG A 25 10.63 0.46 24.00
CA ARG A 25 12.03 0.03 23.97
C ARG A 25 12.50 -0.14 25.41
N ASP A 26 13.17 -1.23 25.73
CA ASP A 26 13.64 -1.52 27.10
C ASP A 26 14.71 -0.50 27.56
N GLY A 27 14.80 -0.22 28.87
CA GLY A 27 15.87 0.62 29.46
C GLY A 27 15.64 2.14 29.43
N ASP A 28 16.69 2.92 29.16
CA ASP A 28 16.69 4.40 29.12
C ASP A 28 16.13 4.99 27.80
N GLY A 29 15.64 4.13 26.90
CA GLY A 29 15.13 4.50 25.58
C GLY A 29 16.20 4.64 24.50
N LYS A 30 17.50 4.48 24.81
CA LYS A 30 18.60 4.56 23.83
C LYS A 30 18.89 3.24 23.13
N HIS A 31 18.64 2.10 23.79
CA HIS A 31 18.84 0.78 23.21
C HIS A 31 17.53 0.22 22.62
N ARG A 32 17.52 0.04 21.30
CA ARG A 32 16.35 -0.38 20.50
C ARG A 32 16.08 -1.89 20.60
N LEU A 33 16.01 -2.47 21.80
CA LEU A 33 15.70 -3.90 21.97
C LEU A 33 14.19 -4.13 22.19
N VAL A 34 13.61 -5.04 21.41
CA VAL A 34 12.22 -5.46 21.44
C VAL A 34 12.08 -6.81 22.17
N SER A 35 11.31 -6.81 23.25
CA SER A 35 10.92 -8.01 24.01
C SER A 35 9.40 -8.06 24.16
N LEU A 36 8.81 -9.26 23.99
CA LEU A 36 7.39 -9.51 24.24
C LEU A 36 7.14 -9.84 25.72
N ALA A 37 8.10 -10.45 26.41
CA ALA A 37 7.96 -10.93 27.80
C ALA A 37 8.56 -9.95 28.84
N GLY A 38 8.60 -8.65 28.55
CA GLY A 38 9.14 -7.63 29.46
C GLY A 38 8.10 -7.09 30.46
N GLU A 39 8.55 -6.66 31.65
CA GLU A 39 7.73 -5.97 32.65
C GLU A 39 6.97 -4.78 32.03
N VAL A 40 5.65 -4.73 32.23
CA VAL A 40 4.82 -3.62 31.73
C VAL A 40 4.97 -2.40 32.66
N SER A 41 5.99 -1.57 32.46
CA SER A 41 6.16 -0.37 33.31
C SER A 41 5.12 0.73 33.02
N GLY A 42 4.21 0.99 33.97
CA GLY A 42 3.26 2.12 33.91
C GLY A 42 2.13 2.04 34.96
N THR A 43 2.17 2.90 35.98
CA THR A 43 1.37 2.87 37.23
C THR A 43 1.61 1.62 38.08
N ALA A 44 1.54 1.75 39.42
CA ALA A 44 1.90 0.72 40.40
C ALA A 44 1.12 -0.62 40.31
N GLN A 45 0.14 -0.72 39.40
CA GLN A 45 -0.60 -1.95 39.10
C GLN A 45 -0.02 -2.79 37.95
N ALA A 46 0.97 -2.29 37.18
CA ALA A 46 1.39 -2.88 35.92
C ALA A 46 2.70 -3.71 35.95
N LEU A 47 3.33 -3.94 37.10
CA LEU A 47 4.50 -4.81 37.24
C LEU A 47 4.15 -6.31 37.05
N MET A 48 3.67 -6.68 35.88
CA MET A 48 3.34 -8.06 35.49
C MET A 48 3.95 -8.40 34.14
N ASP A 49 4.33 -9.67 34.00
CA ASP A 49 4.75 -10.28 32.74
C ASP A 49 3.52 -10.37 31.81
N ALA A 50 3.71 -10.05 30.52
CA ALA A 50 2.62 -10.08 29.55
C ALA A 50 2.06 -11.49 29.31
N PHE A 51 2.87 -12.53 29.53
CA PHE A 51 2.49 -13.92 29.34
C PHE A 51 1.96 -14.57 30.61
N VAL A 52 2.47 -14.21 31.80
CA VAL A 52 2.11 -14.87 33.06
C VAL A 52 1.79 -13.90 34.21
N GLY A 53 0.92 -14.33 35.12
CA GLY A 53 0.57 -13.56 36.32
C GLY A 53 -0.82 -12.92 36.25
N GLN A 54 -1.24 -12.26 37.34
CA GLN A 54 -2.57 -11.68 37.47
C GLN A 54 -2.58 -10.50 38.45
N SER A 55 -3.21 -9.38 38.06
CA SER A 55 -3.27 -8.15 38.85
C SER A 55 -3.98 -8.36 40.19
N ARG A 56 -3.62 -7.57 41.21
CA ARG A 56 -4.26 -7.66 42.54
C ARG A 56 -5.79 -7.51 42.49
N ASN A 57 -6.30 -6.73 41.55
CA ASN A 57 -7.75 -6.54 41.30
C ASN A 57 -8.34 -7.52 40.27
N ARG A 58 -7.55 -8.51 39.81
CA ARG A 58 -7.87 -9.51 38.78
C ARG A 58 -8.31 -8.97 37.41
N LYS A 59 -8.20 -7.65 37.17
CA LYS A 59 -8.57 -7.03 35.90
C LYS A 59 -7.62 -7.35 34.76
N ASN A 60 -6.34 -7.60 35.06
CA ASN A 60 -5.32 -7.97 34.08
C ASN A 60 -4.80 -9.36 34.40
N MET A 61 -4.65 -10.20 33.38
CA MET A 61 -4.18 -11.57 33.50
C MET A 61 -3.23 -11.87 32.33
N GLY A 62 -2.14 -12.58 32.58
CA GLY A 62 -1.16 -12.97 31.57
C GLY A 62 -1.78 -13.82 30.47
N LEU A 63 -1.23 -13.77 29.25
CA LEU A 63 -1.82 -14.46 28.09
C LEU A 63 -1.88 -15.99 28.23
N PHE A 64 -0.90 -16.63 28.89
CA PHE A 64 -0.96 -18.07 29.19
C PHE A 64 -2.01 -18.38 30.24
N ASN A 65 -2.16 -17.53 31.26
CA ASN A 65 -3.24 -17.66 32.22
C ASN A 65 -4.62 -17.53 31.54
N GLN A 66 -4.77 -16.58 30.59
CA GLN A 66 -5.99 -16.42 29.79
C GLN A 66 -6.30 -17.64 28.93
N LEU A 67 -5.30 -18.15 28.21
CA LEU A 67 -5.49 -19.32 27.34
C LEU A 67 -5.78 -20.58 28.16
N TRP A 68 -5.08 -20.80 29.27
CA TRP A 68 -5.33 -21.92 30.17
C TRP A 68 -6.75 -21.87 30.74
N GLN A 69 -7.19 -20.71 31.24
CA GLN A 69 -8.54 -20.54 31.77
C GLN A 69 -9.60 -20.74 30.68
N ARG A 70 -9.35 -20.25 29.46
CA ARG A 70 -10.24 -20.47 28.32
C ARG A 70 -10.41 -21.95 27.98
N LEU A 71 -9.30 -22.71 27.94
CA LEU A 71 -9.35 -24.12 27.51
C LEU A 71 -9.93 -25.03 28.58
N TYR A 72 -9.65 -24.77 29.86
CA TYR A 72 -9.91 -25.75 30.93
C TYR A 72 -10.88 -25.26 32.00
N GLY A 73 -11.39 -24.03 31.93
CA GLY A 73 -12.26 -23.42 32.94
C GLY A 73 -11.57 -23.09 34.28
N ASP A 74 -10.40 -23.66 34.53
CA ASP A 74 -9.63 -23.51 35.76
C ASP A 74 -8.54 -22.43 35.66
N PRO A 75 -8.14 -21.77 36.77
CA PRO A 75 -6.97 -20.90 36.77
C PRO A 75 -5.68 -21.72 36.59
N LEU A 76 -4.71 -21.16 35.86
CA LEU A 76 -3.35 -21.71 35.76
C LEU A 76 -2.76 -21.92 37.18
N PRO A 77 -2.24 -23.11 37.52
CA PRO A 77 -1.69 -23.37 38.84
C PRO A 77 -0.58 -22.38 39.20
N SER A 78 -0.63 -21.85 40.43
CA SER A 78 0.33 -20.84 40.89
C SER A 78 1.77 -21.37 40.82
N ASN A 79 2.66 -20.58 40.21
CA ASN A 79 4.07 -20.92 39.99
C ASN A 79 4.34 -22.15 39.10
N LEU A 80 3.36 -22.64 38.33
CA LEU A 80 3.63 -23.67 37.31
C LEU A 80 4.61 -23.13 36.26
N ILE A 81 4.32 -21.94 35.74
CA ILE A 81 5.23 -21.18 34.87
C ILE A 81 5.85 -20.07 35.72
N GLU A 82 7.16 -20.13 35.94
CA GLU A 82 7.89 -19.20 36.80
C GLU A 82 8.33 -17.95 36.05
N LYS A 83 8.72 -18.12 34.78
CA LYS A 83 9.28 -17.05 33.95
C LYS A 83 9.09 -17.37 32.47
N VAL A 84 8.81 -16.34 31.70
CA VAL A 84 8.86 -16.37 30.23
C VAL A 84 9.89 -15.34 29.77
N ASP A 85 10.70 -15.71 28.78
CA ASP A 85 11.56 -14.77 28.05
C ASP A 85 11.25 -14.90 26.56
N CYS A 86 11.10 -13.77 25.88
CA CYS A 86 10.66 -13.73 24.48
C CYS A 86 11.26 -12.50 23.80
N LYS A 87 12.46 -12.65 23.23
CA LYS A 87 13.28 -11.56 22.70
C LYS A 87 13.37 -11.62 21.19
N LEU A 88 13.23 -10.47 20.52
CA LEU A 88 13.37 -10.40 19.07
C LEU A 88 14.79 -10.84 18.67
N GLN A 89 14.89 -11.75 17.71
CA GLN A 89 16.19 -12.21 17.21
C GLN A 89 16.91 -11.09 16.47
N LYS A 90 18.24 -11.05 16.56
CA LYS A 90 19.08 -10.05 15.87
C LYS A 90 18.79 -10.00 14.36
N GLN A 91 18.51 -11.14 13.72
CA GLN A 91 18.20 -11.20 12.29
C GLN A 91 16.84 -10.57 11.93
N SER A 92 15.92 -10.49 12.88
CA SER A 92 14.61 -9.86 12.68
C SER A 92 14.64 -8.34 12.92
N TYR A 93 15.77 -7.78 13.37
CA TYR A 93 15.96 -6.34 13.38
C TYR A 93 16.36 -5.86 11.97
N PRO A 94 15.61 -4.90 11.41
CA PRO A 94 16.01 -4.22 10.19
C PRO A 94 17.30 -3.42 10.43
N ARG A 95 18.09 -3.17 9.38
CA ARG A 95 19.42 -2.50 9.48
C ARG A 95 19.40 -1.20 10.28
N ASN A 96 18.30 -0.44 10.18
CA ASN A 96 18.13 0.85 10.85
C ASN A 96 17.25 0.76 12.11
N ASN A 97 16.89 -0.45 12.56
CA ASN A 97 15.88 -0.70 13.60
C ASN A 97 14.53 0.00 13.30
N PHE A 98 14.23 0.07 12.01
CA PHE A 98 13.05 0.67 11.41
C PHE A 98 11.92 -0.35 11.27
N PHE A 99 10.85 -0.19 12.05
CA PHE A 99 9.69 -1.07 11.98
C PHE A 99 8.60 -0.49 11.05
N ASP A 100 7.49 -1.21 10.84
CA ASP A 100 6.43 -0.80 9.91
C ASP A 100 5.55 0.32 10.50
N LEU A 101 5.05 1.25 9.68
CA LEU A 101 4.02 2.23 10.06
C LEU A 101 2.67 1.84 9.46
N ARG A 102 1.77 1.37 10.32
CA ARG A 102 0.36 1.18 9.96
C ARG A 102 -0.45 2.44 10.16
N MET A 103 -1.16 2.84 9.11
CA MET A 103 -2.05 4.00 9.14
C MET A 103 -3.49 3.60 8.85
N GLY A 104 -4.43 4.38 9.36
CA GLY A 104 -5.81 4.28 8.92
C GLY A 104 -6.59 5.56 9.14
N ILE A 105 -7.64 5.72 8.35
CA ILE A 105 -8.61 6.81 8.44
C ILE A 105 -9.82 6.36 9.23
N LYS A 106 -10.35 7.26 10.04
CA LYS A 106 -11.71 7.12 10.54
C LYS A 106 -12.66 7.72 9.50
N LEU A 107 -13.67 6.96 9.11
CA LEU A 107 -14.75 7.46 8.27
C LEU A 107 -15.90 7.91 9.15
N ASP A 108 -16.45 9.07 8.81
CA ASP A 108 -17.70 9.56 9.35
C ASP A 108 -18.87 8.74 8.77
N GLU A 109 -19.78 8.29 9.62
CA GLU A 109 -20.87 7.41 9.19
C GLU A 109 -21.98 8.14 8.42
N ASP A 110 -22.18 9.44 8.67
CA ASP A 110 -23.16 10.25 7.95
C ASP A 110 -22.65 10.61 6.56
N ARG A 111 -21.38 11.05 6.47
CA ARG A 111 -20.79 11.59 5.23
C ARG A 111 -20.16 10.53 4.36
N TRP A 112 -19.77 9.41 4.97
CA TRP A 112 -18.95 8.37 4.34
C TRP A 112 -17.63 8.92 3.76
N THR A 113 -17.05 9.90 4.45
CA THR A 113 -15.75 10.51 4.11
C THR A 113 -14.82 10.50 5.32
N ALA A 114 -13.53 10.78 5.10
CA ALA A 114 -12.57 10.91 6.19
C ALA A 114 -13.00 11.98 7.21
N GLU A 115 -12.85 11.66 8.48
CA GLU A 115 -13.01 12.58 9.60
C GLU A 115 -11.67 13.29 9.86
N ALA A 116 -11.69 14.62 9.82
CA ALA A 116 -10.49 15.43 10.02
C ALA A 116 -9.85 15.14 11.39
N ASN A 117 -8.52 15.05 11.42
CA ASN A 117 -7.73 14.80 12.63
C ASN A 117 -8.02 13.47 13.36
N ALA A 118 -8.75 12.53 12.74
CA ALA A 118 -9.09 11.23 13.32
C ALA A 118 -8.29 10.05 12.73
N ASN A 119 -7.19 10.35 12.03
CA ASN A 119 -6.28 9.34 11.49
C ASN A 119 -5.47 8.70 12.63
N TYR A 120 -5.23 7.39 12.54
CA TYR A 120 -4.36 6.69 13.48
C TYR A 120 -3.08 6.22 12.78
N LYS A 121 -2.00 6.21 13.54
CA LYS A 121 -0.63 5.85 13.14
C LYS A 121 -0.08 4.89 14.19
N MET A 122 0.38 3.71 13.78
CA MET A 122 0.85 2.64 14.68
C MET A 122 2.18 2.10 14.15
N GLU A 123 3.26 2.21 14.93
CA GLU A 123 4.48 1.46 14.63
C GLU A 123 4.29 0.00 15.04
N THR A 124 4.59 -0.93 14.15
CA THR A 124 4.40 -2.36 14.36
C THR A 124 5.63 -3.16 14.02
N VAL A 125 5.97 -4.15 14.86
CA VAL A 125 6.97 -5.16 14.49
C VAL A 125 6.48 -5.91 13.27
N LEU A 126 7.38 -6.14 12.32
CA LEU A 126 7.07 -6.76 11.02
C LEU A 126 6.47 -8.16 11.18
N ARG A 127 5.62 -8.54 10.23
CA ARG A 127 5.23 -9.94 10.03
C ARG A 127 6.48 -10.78 9.76
N ASN A 128 6.43 -12.05 10.13
CA ASN A 128 7.53 -13.03 10.05
C ASN A 128 8.73 -12.71 10.94
N SER A 129 8.64 -11.71 11.83
CA SER A 129 9.64 -11.50 12.86
C SER A 129 9.70 -12.71 13.81
N VAL A 130 10.92 -13.11 14.16
CA VAL A 130 11.19 -14.30 14.98
C VAL A 130 11.73 -13.87 16.34
N PHE A 131 11.16 -14.47 17.39
CA PHE A 131 11.53 -14.23 18.77
C PHE A 131 12.11 -15.51 19.39
N ASP A 132 13.23 -15.40 20.10
CA ASP A 132 13.76 -16.47 20.93
C ASP A 132 12.85 -16.64 22.15
N PHE A 133 12.22 -17.81 22.27
CA PHE A 133 11.27 -18.13 23.33
C PHE A 133 11.88 -19.08 24.35
N THR A 134 11.78 -18.73 25.63
CA THR A 134 12.17 -19.60 26.75
C THR A 134 11.11 -19.54 27.84
N MET A 135 10.69 -20.70 28.34
CA MET A 135 9.74 -20.83 29.44
C MET A 135 10.35 -21.67 30.57
N SER A 136 10.38 -21.14 31.80
CA SER A 136 10.76 -21.89 33.00
C SER A 136 9.51 -22.49 33.64
N VAL A 137 9.48 -23.82 33.75
CA VAL A 137 8.35 -24.59 34.29
C VAL A 137 8.80 -25.35 35.53
N ARG A 138 7.98 -25.35 36.58
CA ARG A 138 8.28 -26.04 37.83
C ARG A 138 7.82 -27.51 37.79
N ASP A 139 8.78 -28.43 37.70
CA ASP A 139 8.52 -29.89 37.59
C ASP A 139 7.61 -30.45 38.69
N THR A 140 7.78 -29.98 39.93
CA THR A 140 7.00 -30.47 41.07
C THR A 140 5.52 -30.13 40.98
N ILE A 141 5.14 -29.10 40.21
CA ILE A 141 3.74 -28.72 39.95
C ILE A 141 3.28 -29.34 38.63
N LEU A 142 4.16 -29.41 37.64
CA LEU A 142 3.86 -30.01 36.33
C LEU A 142 3.41 -31.47 36.46
N LYS A 143 4.06 -32.26 37.34
CA LYS A 143 3.73 -33.67 37.59
C LYS A 143 2.47 -33.91 38.43
N LYS A 144 1.78 -32.85 38.87
CA LYS A 144 0.54 -32.97 39.65
C LYS A 144 -0.66 -32.93 38.73
N ASN A 145 -1.67 -33.74 39.05
CA ASN A 145 -2.93 -33.80 38.31
C ASN A 145 -2.66 -34.00 36.81
N GLU A 146 -3.40 -33.30 35.95
CA GLU A 146 -3.25 -33.32 34.50
C GLU A 146 -2.39 -32.14 33.97
N ASN A 147 -1.58 -31.49 34.81
CA ASN A 147 -0.91 -30.24 34.43
C ASN A 147 0.06 -30.41 33.25
N GLU A 148 0.74 -31.55 33.15
CA GLU A 148 1.60 -31.88 32.01
C GLU A 148 0.79 -31.94 30.72
N ALA A 149 -0.27 -32.76 30.67
CA ALA A 149 -1.16 -32.86 29.51
C ALA A 149 -1.81 -31.52 29.14
N ARG A 150 -2.24 -30.74 30.13
CA ARG A 150 -2.83 -29.40 29.91
C ARG A 150 -1.80 -28.40 29.36
N LEU A 151 -0.55 -28.46 29.81
CA LEU A 151 0.53 -27.63 29.26
C LEU A 151 0.90 -28.08 27.84
N TYR A 152 0.85 -29.39 27.53
CA TYR A 152 1.06 -29.91 26.17
C TYR A 152 0.15 -29.19 25.19
N TYR A 153 -1.16 -29.27 25.42
CA TYR A 153 -2.15 -28.73 24.50
C TYR A 153 -2.24 -27.20 24.54
N LEU A 154 -1.87 -26.55 25.66
CA LEU A 154 -1.66 -25.10 25.66
C LEU A 154 -0.58 -24.69 24.66
N LEU A 155 0.52 -25.45 24.57
CA LEU A 155 1.59 -25.19 23.62
C LEU A 155 1.16 -25.55 22.18
N GLU A 156 0.38 -26.62 21.99
CA GLU A 156 -0.19 -26.96 20.68
C GLU A 156 -1.13 -25.88 20.13
N GLU A 157 -1.94 -25.21 20.97
CA GLU A 157 -2.74 -24.05 20.52
C GLU A 157 -1.87 -22.92 19.96
N ILE A 158 -0.73 -22.66 20.58
CA ILE A 158 0.21 -21.64 20.12
C ILE A 158 0.95 -22.13 18.86
N ARG A 159 1.28 -23.42 18.76
CA ARG A 159 1.85 -24.02 17.54
C ARG A 159 0.88 -23.98 16.36
N ALA A 160 -0.41 -24.03 16.62
CA ALA A 160 -1.47 -23.88 15.63
C ALA A 160 -1.82 -22.40 15.31
N GLY A 161 -1.08 -21.44 15.89
CA GLY A 161 -1.28 -20.02 15.62
C GLY A 161 -2.53 -19.42 16.27
N ARG A 162 -3.16 -20.11 17.24
CA ARG A 162 -4.35 -19.62 17.97
C ARG A 162 -3.96 -18.81 19.22
N PHE A 163 -3.01 -17.90 19.06
CA PHE A 163 -2.49 -17.07 20.14
C PHE A 163 -2.21 -15.65 19.66
N TRP A 164 -2.69 -14.64 20.40
CA TRP A 164 -2.57 -13.23 20.02
C TRP A 164 -1.98 -12.36 21.13
N PHE A 165 -0.99 -11.55 20.78
CA PHE A 165 -0.28 -10.62 21.65
C PHE A 165 -0.55 -9.15 21.30
N GLY A 166 -0.50 -8.27 22.30
CA GLY A 166 -0.57 -6.82 22.07
C GLY A 166 -1.98 -6.26 21.80
N ALA A 167 -2.03 -5.04 21.28
CA ALA A 167 -3.22 -4.29 20.93
C ALA A 167 -3.61 -4.46 19.45
N GLY A 168 -4.86 -4.12 19.10
CA GLY A 168 -5.33 -4.20 17.72
C GLY A 168 -5.56 -5.63 17.19
N LYS A 169 -5.70 -6.62 18.08
CA LYS A 169 -5.90 -8.04 17.73
C LYS A 169 -7.01 -8.27 16.69
N SER A 170 -8.13 -7.58 16.86
CA SER A 170 -9.27 -7.67 15.94
C SER A 170 -9.12 -6.84 14.65
N ARG A 171 -7.94 -6.25 14.40
CA ARG A 171 -7.62 -5.39 13.25
C ARG A 171 -6.43 -5.93 12.44
N GLY A 172 -6.17 -7.24 12.52
CA GLY A 172 -5.09 -7.91 11.79
C GLY A 172 -3.79 -8.07 12.57
N LEU A 173 -3.70 -7.65 13.83
CA LEU A 173 -2.42 -7.54 14.54
C LEU A 173 -2.19 -8.65 15.57
N GLY A 174 -0.92 -8.96 15.80
CA GLY A 174 -0.45 -9.65 16.99
C GLY A 174 -0.61 -11.16 16.98
N ARG A 175 -0.94 -11.79 15.85
CA ARG A 175 -1.04 -13.26 15.79
C ARG A 175 0.35 -13.90 15.88
N LEU A 176 0.49 -14.90 16.73
CA LEU A 176 1.76 -15.57 17.02
C LEU A 176 1.65 -17.08 16.80
N ARG A 177 2.72 -17.68 16.27
CA ARG A 177 2.88 -19.13 16.15
C ARG A 177 4.15 -19.60 16.85
N LEU A 178 4.07 -20.68 17.61
CA LEU A 178 5.21 -21.31 18.26
C LEU A 178 5.84 -22.38 17.36
N GLU A 179 7.14 -22.32 17.19
CA GLU A 179 7.99 -23.39 16.65
C GLU A 179 8.83 -23.95 17.79
N MET A 180 8.52 -25.17 18.23
CA MET A 180 9.34 -25.90 19.18
C MET A 180 9.25 -27.40 18.92
N ALA A 181 10.28 -28.14 19.31
CA ALA A 181 10.17 -29.58 19.44
C ALA A 181 9.14 -29.91 20.53
N SER A 182 8.41 -31.03 20.39
CA SER A 182 7.45 -31.43 21.41
C SER A 182 8.15 -31.55 22.76
N PRO A 183 7.73 -30.75 23.76
CA PRO A 183 8.48 -30.59 25.00
C PRO A 183 8.44 -31.84 25.89
N PHE A 184 7.42 -32.68 25.69
CA PHE A 184 7.17 -33.97 26.34
C PHE A 184 6.26 -34.81 25.43
N PRO A 185 6.15 -36.14 25.64
CA PRO A 185 5.31 -37.01 24.81
C PRO A 185 3.85 -36.54 24.77
N ALA A 186 3.18 -36.81 23.65
CA ALA A 186 1.75 -36.55 23.54
C ALA A 186 1.01 -37.40 24.59
N PRO A 187 0.12 -36.79 25.39
CA PRO A 187 -0.63 -37.54 26.40
C PRO A 187 -1.54 -38.58 25.73
N GLU A 188 -1.61 -39.79 26.28
CA GLU A 188 -2.47 -40.87 25.76
C GLU A 188 -3.96 -40.50 25.85
N ILE A 189 -4.34 -39.76 26.88
CA ILE A 189 -5.69 -39.28 27.11
C ILE A 189 -5.66 -37.75 27.12
N PRO A 190 -6.36 -37.08 26.18
CA PRO A 190 -6.48 -35.62 26.19
C PRO A 190 -7.19 -35.12 27.46
N PRO A 191 -6.76 -33.98 28.04
CA PRO A 191 -7.46 -33.38 29.17
C PRO A 191 -8.85 -32.89 28.75
N SER A 192 -9.79 -32.87 29.70
CA SER A 192 -11.13 -32.33 29.44
C SER A 192 -11.06 -30.84 29.13
N LEU A 193 -11.71 -30.43 28.05
CA LEU A 193 -11.92 -29.02 27.73
C LEU A 193 -13.11 -28.44 28.50
N ASP A 194 -13.08 -27.13 28.66
CA ASP A 194 -14.25 -26.32 28.99
C ASP A 194 -15.30 -26.49 27.88
N SER A 195 -16.55 -26.75 28.25
CA SER A 195 -17.64 -26.95 27.30
C SER A 195 -17.94 -25.72 26.43
N ASP A 196 -17.57 -24.53 26.91
CA ASP A 196 -17.79 -23.27 26.19
C ASP A 196 -16.63 -22.95 25.23
N ALA A 197 -15.50 -23.67 25.34
CA ALA A 197 -14.35 -23.46 24.48
C ALA A 197 -14.66 -23.91 23.04
N ASN A 198 -14.54 -22.97 22.10
CA ASN A 198 -14.69 -23.25 20.69
C ASN A 198 -13.96 -22.23 19.82
N HIS A 199 -13.74 -22.57 18.55
CA HIS A 199 -13.04 -21.73 17.60
C HIS A 199 -13.57 -21.92 16.19
N LEU A 200 -14.00 -20.84 15.55
CA LEU A 200 -14.37 -20.81 14.14
C LEU A 200 -13.30 -20.05 13.35
N GLN A 201 -12.73 -20.71 12.36
CA GLN A 201 -11.89 -20.12 11.33
C GLN A 201 -12.64 -20.11 10.01
N ILE A 202 -12.59 -18.99 9.30
CA ILE A 202 -13.14 -18.82 7.95
C ILE A 202 -12.03 -18.24 7.08
N ASP A 203 -11.56 -19.00 6.10
CA ASP A 203 -10.63 -18.51 5.09
C ASP A 203 -11.41 -18.02 3.87
N ILE A 204 -11.09 -16.80 3.42
CA ILE A 204 -11.81 -16.05 2.39
C ILE A 204 -10.81 -15.62 1.32
N ALA A 205 -11.18 -15.80 0.07
CA ALA A 205 -10.45 -15.30 -1.09
C ALA A 205 -11.29 -14.26 -1.86
N PHE A 206 -10.64 -13.30 -2.51
CA PHE A 206 -11.30 -12.42 -3.48
C PHE A 206 -10.24 -11.89 -4.46
N ASP A 207 -10.64 -11.65 -5.70
CA ASP A 207 -9.73 -11.14 -6.73
C ASP A 207 -9.97 -9.67 -7.08
N ALA A 208 -9.19 -9.15 -8.03
CA ALA A 208 -9.33 -7.81 -8.57
C ALA A 208 -10.06 -7.79 -9.92
N GLN A 209 -10.95 -8.76 -10.20
CA GLN A 209 -11.78 -8.70 -11.42
C GLN A 209 -12.62 -7.42 -11.47
N ASN A 210 -13.00 -6.86 -10.32
CA ASN A 210 -13.41 -5.45 -10.25
C ASN A 210 -12.21 -4.60 -9.80
N PRO A 211 -11.93 -3.47 -10.49
CA PRO A 211 -10.77 -2.64 -10.18
C PRO A 211 -10.63 -2.35 -8.69
N LEU A 212 -9.47 -2.65 -8.12
CA LEU A 212 -9.22 -2.50 -6.69
C LEU A 212 -8.25 -1.35 -6.45
N LEU A 213 -8.65 -0.44 -5.57
CA LEU A 213 -7.85 0.73 -5.18
C LEU A 213 -7.85 0.88 -3.66
N VAL A 214 -6.95 0.14 -3.00
CA VAL A 214 -6.65 0.26 -1.58
C VAL A 214 -5.33 1.01 -1.44
N GLY A 215 -5.39 2.31 -1.67
CA GLY A 215 -4.24 3.20 -1.60
C GLY A 215 -4.50 4.36 -0.66
N TRP A 216 -3.49 4.75 0.11
CA TRP A 216 -3.41 6.10 0.61
C TRP A 216 -2.90 7.00 -0.51
N SER A 217 -3.45 8.20 -0.64
CA SER A 217 -2.82 9.24 -1.42
C SER A 217 -1.61 9.78 -0.65
N TRP A 218 -0.51 9.03 -0.67
CA TRP A 218 0.80 9.66 -0.54
C TRP A 218 0.98 10.61 -1.72
N GLY A 219 1.65 11.73 -1.51
CA GLY A 219 1.93 12.66 -2.61
C GLY A 219 0.73 13.49 -3.07
N LYS A 220 -0.32 13.67 -2.24
CA LYS A 220 -1.29 14.74 -2.55
C LYS A 220 -0.60 16.08 -2.35
N VAL A 221 -0.03 16.57 -3.44
CA VAL A 221 0.39 17.96 -3.60
C VAL A 221 -0.86 18.79 -3.44
N ASP A 222 -0.91 19.59 -2.39
CA ASP A 222 -1.79 20.75 -2.42
C ASP A 222 -1.14 21.74 -3.41
N PRO A 223 -1.75 21.99 -4.58
CA PRO A 223 -1.17 22.90 -5.57
C PRO A 223 -0.98 24.33 -5.04
N GLN A 224 -1.54 24.66 -3.87
CA GLN A 224 -1.36 25.95 -3.20
C GLN A 224 -0.22 25.99 -2.17
N THR A 225 0.40 24.85 -1.83
CA THR A 225 1.50 24.83 -0.85
C THR A 225 2.85 25.02 -1.54
N THR A 226 3.56 26.10 -1.21
CA THR A 226 4.92 26.35 -1.70
C THR A 226 5.91 25.35 -1.12
N SER A 227 6.44 24.48 -1.98
CA SER A 227 7.38 23.42 -1.60
C SER A 227 8.83 23.91 -1.65
N PHE A 228 9.37 24.34 -0.51
CA PHE A 228 10.82 24.49 -0.33
C PHE A 228 11.27 23.98 1.04
N SER A 229 11.64 22.70 1.09
CA SER A 229 12.53 22.15 2.12
C SER A 229 13.93 21.99 1.53
N ALA A 230 14.97 22.36 2.28
CA ALA A 230 16.36 22.15 1.87
C ALA A 230 16.61 20.65 1.63
N ILE A 231 17.03 20.28 0.42
CA ILE A 231 17.29 18.90 0.03
C ILE A 231 18.73 18.57 0.47
N GLU A 232 18.95 17.48 1.20
CA GLU A 232 20.30 17.04 1.55
C GLU A 232 20.81 16.00 0.55
N GLY A 233 22.06 16.15 0.09
CA GLY A 233 22.64 15.30 -0.94
C GLY A 233 22.86 13.86 -0.52
N HIS A 234 22.96 13.57 0.78
CA HIS A 234 23.09 12.21 1.27
C HIS A 234 21.82 11.39 0.98
N LEU A 235 20.64 12.01 1.06
CA LEU A 235 19.35 11.39 0.71
C LEU A 235 19.29 11.02 -0.78
N MET A 236 19.89 11.83 -1.66
CA MET A 236 19.97 11.52 -3.09
C MET A 236 20.87 10.30 -3.34
N ILE A 237 21.99 10.18 -2.63
CA ILE A 237 22.97 9.11 -2.82
C ILE A 237 22.50 7.78 -2.23
N GLU A 238 21.85 7.82 -1.06
CA GLU A 238 21.30 6.61 -0.43
C GLU A 238 20.24 5.94 -1.32
N THR A 239 19.44 6.75 -2.02
CA THR A 239 18.32 6.29 -2.83
C THR A 239 18.74 5.76 -4.21
N MET A 240 19.95 6.12 -4.68
CA MET A 240 20.48 5.65 -5.96
C MET A 240 20.68 4.13 -6.01
N GLN A 241 20.09 3.49 -7.02
CA GLN A 241 20.28 2.08 -7.30
C GLN A 241 21.53 1.83 -8.16
N GLY A 242 22.14 0.65 -7.98
CA GLY A 242 23.33 0.24 -8.73
C GLY A 242 24.68 0.70 -8.17
N ILE A 243 24.70 1.65 -7.22
CA ILE A 243 25.97 2.08 -6.59
C ILE A 243 26.34 1.13 -5.44
N PRO A 244 27.49 0.43 -5.51
CA PRO A 244 27.97 -0.43 -4.41
C PRO A 244 28.13 0.34 -3.09
N ASN A 245 27.92 -0.33 -1.96
CA ASN A 245 27.90 0.32 -0.64
C ASN A 245 29.18 1.08 -0.30
N LEU A 246 30.34 0.58 -0.74
CA LEU A 246 31.64 1.22 -0.49
C LEU A 246 31.74 2.58 -1.19
N ILE A 247 31.36 2.63 -2.47
CA ILE A 247 31.32 3.86 -3.28
C ILE A 247 30.30 4.85 -2.71
N ARG A 248 29.11 4.35 -2.36
CA ARG A 248 28.00 5.13 -1.80
C ARG A 248 28.41 5.90 -0.53
N LYS A 249 29.01 5.21 0.44
CA LYS A 249 29.47 5.86 1.69
C LYS A 249 30.46 7.00 1.45
N ARG A 250 31.35 6.86 0.45
CA ARG A 250 32.32 7.90 0.10
C ARG A 250 31.72 9.07 -0.65
N LEU A 251 30.72 8.80 -1.49
CA LEU A 251 29.92 9.84 -2.12
C LEU A 251 29.16 10.64 -1.06
N GLU A 252 28.54 9.99 -0.07
CA GLU A 252 27.84 10.65 1.03
C GLU A 252 28.77 11.58 1.83
N MET A 253 30.01 11.17 2.12
CA MET A 253 30.97 12.04 2.82
C MET A 253 31.33 13.30 2.01
N THR A 254 31.28 13.22 0.68
CA THR A 254 31.76 14.28 -0.22
C THR A 254 30.64 15.19 -0.69
N LEU A 255 29.45 14.64 -0.91
CA LEU A 255 28.30 15.28 -1.55
C LEU A 255 27.04 15.26 -0.68
N GLY A 256 27.17 14.86 0.59
CA GLY A 256 26.05 14.65 1.51
C GLY A 256 25.36 15.91 2.02
N GLY A 257 25.98 17.07 1.85
CA GLY A 257 25.50 18.36 2.36
C GLY A 257 24.26 18.93 1.66
N PRO A 258 23.77 20.11 2.07
CA PRO A 258 22.58 20.73 1.50
C PRO A 258 22.76 21.09 0.01
N ILE A 259 21.74 20.78 -0.79
CA ILE A 259 21.64 21.08 -2.20
C ILE A 259 20.99 22.45 -2.37
N LEU A 260 21.79 23.41 -2.82
CA LEU A 260 21.31 24.75 -3.19
C LEU A 260 20.80 24.80 -4.64
N SER A 261 21.37 23.96 -5.51
CA SER A 261 20.99 23.82 -6.91
C SER A 261 21.16 22.36 -7.34
N PRO A 262 20.10 21.71 -7.85
CA PRO A 262 20.18 20.35 -8.40
C PRO A 262 21.23 20.19 -9.49
N GLU A 263 21.35 21.16 -10.39
CA GLU A 263 22.30 21.08 -11.51
C GLU A 263 23.76 21.21 -11.03
N ASP A 264 24.03 22.08 -10.05
CA ASP A 264 25.37 22.18 -9.44
C ASP A 264 25.73 20.88 -8.71
N TRP A 265 24.76 20.26 -8.03
CA TRP A 265 24.97 18.97 -7.38
C TRP A 265 25.24 17.84 -8.38
N LYS A 266 24.46 17.75 -9.47
CA LYS A 266 24.68 16.77 -10.55
C LYS A 266 26.07 16.92 -11.17
N GLN A 267 26.51 18.14 -11.42
CA GLN A 267 27.85 18.40 -11.95
C GLN A 267 28.95 17.94 -10.97
N LYS A 268 28.80 18.23 -9.68
CA LYS A 268 29.71 17.73 -8.64
C LYS A 268 29.69 16.21 -8.56
N PHE A 269 28.51 15.59 -8.69
CA PHE A 269 28.37 14.14 -8.71
C PHE A 269 29.12 13.50 -9.88
N ALA A 270 28.94 14.01 -11.10
CA ALA A 270 29.67 13.54 -12.28
C ALA A 270 31.19 13.65 -12.14
N ASN A 271 31.67 14.71 -11.50
CA ASN A 271 33.10 14.91 -11.29
C ASN A 271 33.68 13.99 -10.21
N ASN A 272 32.90 13.67 -9.17
CA ASN A 272 33.38 12.89 -8.02
C ASN A 272 33.21 11.38 -8.19
N LEU A 273 32.22 10.92 -8.96
CA LEU A 273 31.94 9.48 -9.12
C LEU A 273 33.13 8.69 -9.69
N PRO A 274 33.77 9.07 -10.82
CA PRO A 274 34.92 8.34 -11.35
C PRO A 274 36.10 8.32 -10.38
N ARG A 275 36.32 9.45 -9.69
CA ARG A 275 37.39 9.60 -8.69
C ARG A 275 37.20 8.67 -7.50
N ILE A 276 35.99 8.60 -6.95
CA ILE A 276 35.69 7.74 -5.81
C ILE A 276 35.82 6.26 -6.20
N ILE A 277 35.40 5.88 -7.42
CA ILE A 277 35.59 4.52 -7.94
C ILE A 277 37.08 4.19 -8.04
N ALA A 278 37.90 5.07 -8.62
CA ALA A 278 39.35 4.89 -8.73
C ALA A 278 40.01 4.68 -7.36
N ILE A 279 39.67 5.52 -6.37
CA ILE A 279 40.21 5.42 -5.01
C ILE A 279 39.82 4.09 -4.36
N CYS A 280 38.55 3.67 -4.47
CA CYS A 280 38.09 2.41 -3.87
C CYS A 280 38.73 1.19 -4.52
N LEU A 281 38.85 1.16 -5.86
CA LEU A 281 39.52 0.08 -6.56
C LEU A 281 40.98 -0.03 -6.16
N LYS A 282 41.69 1.10 -6.06
CA LYS A 282 43.08 1.13 -5.60
C LYS A 282 43.24 0.57 -4.19
N GLU A 283 42.40 1.01 -3.25
CA GLU A 283 42.43 0.53 -1.87
C GLU A 283 42.14 -0.97 -1.72
N GLN A 284 41.18 -1.50 -2.49
CA GLN A 284 40.85 -2.94 -2.45
C GLN A 284 41.92 -3.79 -3.13
N SER A 285 42.63 -3.21 -4.10
CA SER A 285 43.67 -3.89 -4.89
C SER A 285 45.04 -3.92 -4.19
N SER A 286 45.22 -3.25 -3.05
CA SER A 286 46.45 -3.27 -2.26
C SER A 286 46.40 -4.36 -1.19
N THR A 287 47.08 -5.48 -1.42
CA THR A 287 47.19 -6.59 -0.45
C THR A 287 48.60 -6.68 0.15
N ARG A 288 48.69 -7.10 1.42
CA ARG A 288 50.00 -7.39 2.04
C ARG A 288 50.34 -8.85 1.77
N ALA A 289 51.44 -9.09 1.06
CA ALA A 289 51.96 -10.42 0.76
C ALA A 289 53.31 -10.62 1.46
N GLU A 290 53.46 -11.74 2.15
CA GLU A 290 54.74 -12.14 2.74
C GLU A 290 55.62 -12.78 1.65
N VAL A 291 56.82 -12.25 1.46
CA VAL A 291 57.80 -12.78 0.52
C VAL A 291 59.06 -13.20 1.26
N TRP A 292 59.73 -14.22 0.73
CA TRP A 292 60.99 -14.73 1.27
C TRP A 292 62.13 -14.19 0.42
N VAL A 293 63.07 -13.47 1.05
CA VAL A 293 64.19 -12.84 0.35
C VAL A 293 65.50 -13.36 0.95
N LEU A 294 66.47 -13.72 0.11
CA LEU A 294 67.82 -14.07 0.55
C LEU A 294 68.67 -12.80 0.54
N PRO A 295 68.93 -12.15 1.69
CA PRO A 295 69.60 -10.85 1.67
C PRO A 295 71.04 -11.01 1.20
N THR A 296 71.57 -10.01 0.48
CA THR A 296 72.98 -9.99 0.06
C THR A 296 73.96 -10.19 1.25
N ALA A 297 73.59 -9.74 2.44
CA ALA A 297 74.34 -9.99 3.68
C ALA A 297 74.33 -11.48 4.10
N GLY A 298 73.22 -12.19 3.91
CA GLY A 298 73.09 -13.64 4.13
C GLY A 298 73.95 -14.45 3.16
N VAL A 299 73.98 -14.06 1.87
CA VAL A 299 74.90 -14.66 0.88
C VAL A 299 76.36 -14.48 1.28
N SER A 300 76.70 -13.33 1.86
CA SER A 300 78.05 -13.04 2.33
C SER A 300 78.45 -13.86 3.57
N LYS A 301 77.49 -14.18 4.46
CA LYS A 301 77.71 -15.07 5.61
C LYS A 301 77.97 -16.51 5.20
N LEU A 302 77.27 -17.01 4.18
CA LEU A 302 77.43 -18.39 3.68
C LEU A 302 78.85 -18.69 3.15
N GLY A 303 79.64 -17.66 2.83
CA GLY A 303 81.05 -17.78 2.42
C GLY A 303 82.10 -17.66 3.53
N LYS A 304 81.71 -17.47 4.80
CA LYS A 304 82.61 -17.30 5.94
C LYS A 304 82.39 -18.41 7.00
N GLY A 305 83.45 -18.85 7.69
CA GLY A 305 83.39 -19.82 8.82
C GLY A 305 83.92 -21.24 8.53
N LYS A 306 83.89 -22.10 9.57
CA LYS A 306 84.49 -23.47 9.60
C LYS A 306 83.93 -24.43 8.54
N HIS A 307 82.75 -24.14 7.98
CA HIS A 307 82.11 -24.89 6.91
C HIS A 307 81.58 -23.96 5.80
N ALA A 308 82.40 -23.02 5.30
CA ALA A 308 82.00 -22.08 4.25
C ALA A 308 81.59 -22.80 2.93
N ILE A 309 80.57 -22.27 2.25
CA ILE A 309 80.22 -22.72 0.91
C ILE A 309 81.33 -22.27 -0.06
N THR A 310 81.79 -23.18 -0.92
CA THR A 310 82.86 -22.86 -1.89
C THR A 310 82.47 -21.72 -2.83
N LYS A 311 83.43 -20.85 -3.18
CA LYS A 311 83.23 -19.67 -4.06
C LYS A 311 82.49 -20.00 -5.37
N LYS A 312 82.72 -21.19 -5.95
CA LYS A 312 82.04 -21.68 -7.17
C LYS A 312 80.54 -21.93 -6.97
N LEU A 313 80.11 -22.38 -5.79
CA LEU A 313 78.69 -22.58 -5.46
C LEU A 313 78.03 -21.27 -5.02
N LEU A 314 78.76 -20.40 -4.31
CA LEU A 314 78.28 -19.04 -3.99
C LEU A 314 77.97 -18.22 -5.23
N ASN A 315 78.82 -18.28 -6.26
CA ASN A 315 78.55 -17.61 -7.54
C ASN A 315 77.28 -18.10 -8.23
N LYS A 316 76.81 -19.32 -7.93
CA LYS A 316 75.52 -19.85 -8.46
C LYS A 316 74.31 -19.41 -7.63
N ILE A 317 74.50 -19.09 -6.35
CA ILE A 317 73.44 -18.59 -5.47
C ILE A 317 73.32 -17.05 -5.57
N LYS A 318 74.43 -16.35 -5.83
CA LYS A 318 74.50 -14.89 -5.92
C LYS A 318 73.44 -14.22 -6.82
N PRO A 319 73.01 -14.81 -7.96
CA PRO A 319 71.93 -14.24 -8.77
C PRO A 319 70.57 -14.15 -8.06
N PHE A 320 70.36 -14.95 -7.01
CA PHE A 320 69.13 -14.95 -6.21
C PHE A 320 69.22 -14.03 -4.98
N ALA A 321 70.32 -13.29 -4.83
CA ALA A 321 70.44 -12.31 -3.75
C ALA A 321 69.42 -11.18 -3.95
N ASP A 322 68.70 -10.84 -2.88
CA ASP A 322 67.64 -9.83 -2.85
C ASP A 322 66.45 -10.11 -3.80
N GLN A 323 66.39 -11.31 -4.40
CA GLN A 323 65.25 -11.77 -5.22
C GLN A 323 64.12 -12.27 -4.32
N PRO A 324 62.87 -11.78 -4.48
CA PRO A 324 61.73 -12.24 -3.69
C PRO A 324 61.17 -13.57 -4.21
N PHE A 325 60.86 -14.48 -3.28
CA PHE A 325 60.16 -15.74 -3.54
C PHE A 325 58.81 -15.72 -2.85
N ALA A 326 57.75 -16.14 -3.57
CA ALA A 326 56.38 -16.17 -3.05
C ALA A 326 56.18 -17.18 -1.90
N THR A 327 56.99 -18.24 -1.83
CA THR A 327 56.97 -19.23 -0.73
C THR A 327 58.37 -19.72 -0.41
N GLU A 328 58.57 -20.22 0.82
CA GLU A 328 59.81 -20.86 1.24
C GLU A 328 60.16 -22.07 0.34
N GLU A 329 59.16 -22.83 -0.11
CA GLU A 329 59.36 -24.00 -0.98
C GLU A 329 59.76 -23.63 -2.41
N ALA A 330 59.27 -22.50 -2.94
CA ALA A 330 59.72 -21.97 -4.23
C ALA A 330 61.21 -21.58 -4.16
N ALA A 331 61.62 -20.87 -3.11
CA ALA A 331 63.03 -20.54 -2.85
C ALA A 331 63.89 -21.80 -2.73
N ARG A 332 63.41 -22.81 -1.99
CA ARG A 332 64.10 -24.09 -1.80
C ARG A 332 64.33 -24.83 -3.11
N THR A 333 63.34 -24.81 -4.01
CA THR A 333 63.41 -25.48 -5.30
C THR A 333 64.42 -24.79 -6.20
N ALA A 334 64.35 -23.46 -6.31
CA ALA A 334 65.31 -22.65 -7.06
C ALA A 334 66.76 -22.84 -6.58
N PHE A 335 66.98 -22.88 -5.26
CA PHE A 335 68.32 -23.12 -4.71
C PHE A 335 68.81 -24.54 -4.93
N LYS A 336 67.95 -25.56 -4.83
CA LYS A 336 68.34 -26.96 -5.13
C LYS A 336 68.75 -27.11 -6.59
N GLU A 337 68.00 -26.50 -7.50
CA GLU A 337 68.29 -26.54 -8.93
C GLU A 337 69.60 -25.81 -9.27
N ALA A 338 69.81 -24.61 -8.72
CA ALA A 338 71.05 -23.86 -8.89
C ALA A 338 72.29 -24.60 -8.34
N LEU A 339 72.12 -25.37 -7.26
CA LEU A 339 73.17 -26.16 -6.63
C LEU A 339 73.40 -27.54 -7.27
N GLY A 340 72.45 -28.04 -8.07
CA GLY A 340 72.55 -29.28 -8.85
C GLY A 340 73.02 -30.49 -8.02
N LYS A 341 74.18 -31.07 -8.36
CA LYS A 341 74.77 -32.25 -7.66
C LYS A 341 75.08 -32.01 -6.16
N LYS A 342 74.95 -30.77 -5.66
CA LYS A 342 75.14 -30.37 -4.25
C LYS A 342 73.82 -29.83 -3.63
N ALA A 343 72.66 -30.25 -4.13
CA ALA A 343 71.34 -29.81 -3.66
C ALA A 343 71.10 -30.00 -2.15
N ASN A 344 71.81 -30.95 -1.51
CA ASN A 344 71.76 -31.13 -0.05
C ASN A 344 72.23 -29.88 0.74
N MET A 345 72.99 -28.98 0.12
CA MET A 345 73.42 -27.71 0.72
C MET A 345 72.37 -26.60 0.64
N ALA A 346 71.28 -26.77 -0.11
CA ALA A 346 70.20 -25.78 -0.21
C ALA A 346 69.61 -25.45 1.16
N LYS A 347 69.51 -26.43 2.07
CA LYS A 347 69.04 -26.23 3.46
C LYS A 347 69.85 -25.15 4.21
N ARG A 348 71.14 -25.00 3.92
CA ARG A 348 71.96 -23.95 4.56
C ARG A 348 71.70 -22.57 3.96
N VAL A 349 71.37 -22.50 2.68
CA VAL A 349 70.96 -21.24 2.03
C VAL A 349 69.58 -20.82 2.55
N MET A 350 68.67 -21.78 2.74
CA MET A 350 67.34 -21.54 3.33
C MET A 350 67.41 -20.88 4.71
N ASN A 351 68.40 -21.23 5.53
CA ASN A 351 68.55 -20.68 6.89
C ASN A 351 68.89 -19.17 6.92
N GLU A 352 69.31 -18.59 5.79
CA GLU A 352 69.61 -17.16 5.68
C GLU A 352 68.52 -16.39 4.92
N LEU A 353 67.39 -17.04 4.56
CA LEU A 353 66.21 -16.34 4.06
C LEU A 353 65.57 -15.54 5.19
N VAL A 354 65.11 -14.34 4.84
CA VAL A 354 64.33 -13.48 5.72
C VAL A 354 62.93 -13.35 5.13
N GLN A 355 61.94 -13.44 6.00
CA GLN A 355 60.55 -13.17 5.67
C GLN A 355 60.33 -11.65 5.72
N GLU A 356 59.93 -11.05 4.60
CA GLU A 356 59.62 -9.63 4.48
C GLU A 356 58.16 -9.44 4.06
N GLU A 357 57.45 -8.51 4.68
CA GLU A 357 56.14 -8.07 4.19
C GLU A 357 56.33 -7.09 3.04
N ARG A 358 55.77 -7.40 1.86
CA ARG A 358 55.65 -6.46 0.74
C ARG A 358 54.18 -6.18 0.42
N ILE A 359 53.90 -4.95 0.03
CA ILE A 359 52.59 -4.60 -0.51
C ILE A 359 52.59 -5.05 -1.98
N GLN A 360 51.72 -6.00 -2.29
CA GLN A 360 51.45 -6.46 -3.65
C GLN A 360 50.14 -5.84 -4.11
N GLU A 361 50.21 -5.08 -5.19
CA GLU A 361 49.08 -4.28 -5.65
C GLU A 361 48.69 -4.75 -7.05
N SER A 362 47.60 -5.50 -7.11
CA SER A 362 47.03 -6.09 -8.33
C SER A 362 45.53 -5.93 -8.28
N LEU A 363 44.90 -5.57 -9.40
CA LEU A 363 43.46 -5.32 -9.45
C LEU A 363 42.65 -6.45 -8.79
N ASP A 364 41.81 -6.10 -7.81
CA ASP A 364 40.83 -7.01 -7.26
C ASP A 364 39.70 -7.19 -8.29
N ASN A 365 39.85 -8.24 -9.11
CA ASN A 365 38.88 -8.58 -10.16
C ASN A 365 37.47 -8.86 -9.60
N SER A 366 37.35 -9.35 -8.36
CA SER A 366 36.03 -9.60 -7.76
C SER A 366 35.33 -8.28 -7.41
N ALA A 367 36.08 -7.33 -6.86
CA ALA A 367 35.58 -5.99 -6.55
C ALA A 367 35.24 -5.20 -7.82
N TRP A 368 36.03 -5.35 -8.88
CA TRP A 368 35.73 -4.77 -10.19
C TRP A 368 34.43 -5.34 -10.78
N LEU A 369 34.26 -6.67 -10.81
CA LEU A 369 33.06 -7.30 -11.35
C LEU A 369 31.80 -6.92 -10.57
N GLU A 370 31.87 -6.87 -9.24
CA GLU A 370 30.74 -6.40 -8.40
C GLU A 370 30.38 -4.95 -8.76
N LEU A 371 31.38 -4.09 -8.96
CA LEU A 371 31.19 -2.69 -9.32
C LEU A 371 30.63 -2.51 -10.74
N ALA A 372 31.17 -3.26 -11.71
CA ALA A 372 30.74 -3.23 -13.09
C ALA A 372 29.29 -3.69 -13.23
N GLN A 373 28.93 -4.82 -12.60
CA GLN A 373 27.55 -5.32 -12.58
C GLN A 373 26.60 -4.38 -11.86
N GLY A 374 27.01 -3.81 -10.72
CA GLY A 374 26.20 -2.86 -9.97
C GLY A 374 25.87 -1.61 -10.80
N LEU A 375 26.89 -0.99 -11.40
CA LEU A 375 26.73 0.27 -12.13
C LEU A 375 26.31 0.07 -13.60
N GLY A 376 26.35 -1.16 -14.12
CA GLY A 376 26.15 -1.45 -15.54
C GLY A 376 27.31 -0.92 -16.40
N LEU A 377 28.54 -1.01 -15.89
CA LEU A 377 29.76 -0.70 -16.65
C LEU A 377 30.20 -1.95 -17.44
N ASP A 378 30.96 -1.70 -18.50
CA ASP A 378 31.53 -2.75 -19.35
C ASP A 378 32.58 -3.55 -18.57
N GLU A 379 32.34 -4.85 -18.37
CA GLU A 379 33.20 -5.75 -17.58
C GLU A 379 34.62 -5.84 -18.18
N ASP A 380 34.75 -5.71 -19.51
CA ASP A 380 36.00 -5.80 -20.26
C ASP A 380 36.98 -4.64 -19.96
N LEU A 381 36.50 -3.56 -19.32
CA LEU A 381 37.39 -2.50 -18.85
C LEU A 381 38.38 -2.98 -17.77
N GLY A 382 38.11 -4.12 -17.13
CA GLY A 382 38.96 -4.68 -16.08
C GLY A 382 40.42 -4.91 -16.53
N GLU A 383 40.64 -5.37 -17.75
CA GLU A 383 41.99 -5.57 -18.30
C GLU A 383 42.78 -4.26 -18.38
N ARG A 384 42.11 -3.19 -18.84
CA ARG A 384 42.73 -1.86 -18.96
C ARG A 384 42.96 -1.19 -17.61
N LEU A 385 42.11 -1.46 -16.62
CA LEU A 385 42.26 -0.95 -15.25
C LEU A 385 43.37 -1.69 -14.49
N ALA A 386 43.62 -2.96 -14.82
CA ALA A 386 44.71 -3.74 -14.25
C ALA A 386 46.09 -3.14 -14.60
N ASP A 387 46.24 -2.62 -15.82
CA ASP A 387 47.48 -2.00 -16.29
C ASP A 387 47.83 -0.68 -15.59
N CYS A 388 46.86 -0.03 -14.96
CA CYS A 388 47.03 1.29 -14.34
C CYS A 388 46.54 1.35 -12.89
N THR A 389 46.38 0.21 -12.20
CA THR A 389 45.87 0.13 -10.81
C THR A 389 46.63 1.03 -9.81
N GLN A 390 47.86 1.41 -10.15
CA GLN A 390 48.74 2.28 -9.36
C GLN A 390 48.47 3.77 -9.50
N ASP A 391 47.96 4.19 -10.64
CA ASP A 391 47.84 5.58 -11.03
C ASP A 391 46.37 6.00 -10.96
N GLU A 392 46.04 6.72 -9.88
CA GLU A 392 44.68 7.25 -9.69
C GLU A 392 44.25 8.14 -10.86
N ALA A 393 45.16 8.93 -11.44
CA ALA A 393 44.83 9.80 -12.57
C ALA A 393 44.52 9.00 -13.84
N ALA A 394 45.31 7.97 -14.12
CA ALA A 394 45.06 7.07 -15.25
C ALA A 394 43.77 6.24 -15.06
N LEU A 395 43.48 5.78 -13.84
CA LEU A 395 42.22 5.12 -13.51
C LEU A 395 41.02 6.06 -13.76
N ILE A 396 41.11 7.32 -13.31
CA ILE A 396 40.08 8.34 -13.55
C ILE A 396 39.88 8.58 -15.04
N GLU A 397 40.96 8.64 -15.83
CA GLU A 397 40.90 8.87 -17.28
C GLU A 397 40.13 7.74 -18.00
N ILE A 398 40.33 6.49 -17.58
CA ILE A 398 39.61 5.33 -18.13
C ILE A 398 38.16 5.29 -17.64
N LEU A 399 37.92 5.58 -16.36
CA LEU A 399 36.60 5.49 -15.74
C LEU A 399 35.66 6.65 -16.12
N SER A 400 36.18 7.84 -16.43
CA SER A 400 35.35 9.02 -16.69
C SER A 400 34.42 8.86 -17.90
N PRO A 401 34.88 8.39 -19.08
CA PRO A 401 33.99 8.11 -20.22
C PRO A 401 32.98 6.99 -19.94
N ALA A 402 33.37 5.96 -19.19
CA ALA A 402 32.49 4.85 -18.82
C ALA A 402 31.38 5.31 -17.87
N CYS A 403 31.73 6.10 -16.85
CA CYS A 403 30.76 6.75 -15.97
C CYS A 403 29.86 7.71 -16.74
N GLY A 404 30.40 8.43 -17.73
CA GLY A 404 29.65 9.32 -18.61
C GLY A 404 28.42 8.67 -19.26
N LYS A 405 28.53 7.38 -19.66
CA LYS A 405 27.42 6.63 -20.28
C LYS A 405 26.29 6.30 -19.30
N ILE A 406 26.58 6.17 -18.01
CA ILE A 406 25.60 5.79 -16.99
C ILE A 406 25.00 7.01 -16.26
N LEU A 407 25.64 8.18 -16.33
CA LEU A 407 25.20 9.40 -15.66
C LEU A 407 23.76 9.83 -16.01
N PRO A 408 23.27 9.76 -17.27
CA PRO A 408 21.90 10.13 -17.59
C PRO A 408 20.86 9.34 -16.77
N ARG A 409 21.08 8.02 -16.61
CA ARG A 409 20.23 7.14 -15.79
C ARG A 409 20.29 7.51 -14.29
N LEU A 410 21.45 7.94 -13.81
CA LEU A 410 21.63 8.38 -12.42
C LEU A 410 21.00 9.75 -12.18
N TYR A 411 21.11 10.69 -13.12
CA TYR A 411 20.46 11.99 -13.05
C TYR A 411 18.95 11.91 -13.07
N GLU A 412 18.39 10.98 -13.85
CA GLU A 412 16.95 10.74 -13.85
C GLU A 412 16.45 10.32 -12.45
N GLN A 413 17.21 9.49 -11.74
CA GLN A 413 16.90 9.14 -10.34
C GLN A 413 16.94 10.37 -9.42
N VAL A 414 17.90 11.29 -9.61
CA VAL A 414 17.99 12.56 -8.84
C VAL A 414 16.78 13.46 -9.12
N ASP A 415 16.42 13.64 -10.39
CA ASP A 415 15.30 14.49 -10.80
C ASP A 415 13.96 13.98 -10.31
N GLN A 416 13.77 12.65 -10.35
CA GLN A 416 12.59 12.00 -9.79
C GLN A 416 12.49 12.25 -8.28
N GLN A 417 13.60 12.11 -7.55
CA GLN A 417 13.64 12.35 -6.11
C GLN A 417 13.36 13.81 -5.73
N ILE A 418 13.86 14.78 -6.50
CA ILE A 418 13.57 16.21 -6.28
C ILE A 418 12.07 16.51 -6.47
N LYS A 419 11.45 15.97 -7.54
CA LYS A 419 10.01 16.13 -7.78
C LYS A 419 9.17 15.51 -6.66
N LEU A 420 9.60 14.38 -6.11
CA LEU A 420 8.96 13.73 -4.97
C LEU A 420 9.06 14.54 -3.68
N LEU A 421 10.22 15.13 -3.41
CA LEU A 421 10.44 16.02 -2.26
C LEU A 421 9.50 17.24 -2.26
N GLN A 422 9.04 17.66 -3.43
CA GLN A 422 8.08 18.75 -3.58
C GLN A 422 6.61 18.33 -3.37
N SER A 423 6.32 17.03 -3.27
CA SER A 423 4.96 16.50 -3.39
C SER A 423 4.24 16.13 -2.09
N ASP A 424 4.88 16.24 -0.91
CA ASP A 424 4.43 15.57 0.31
C ASP A 424 4.37 16.48 1.56
N ALA A 425 3.27 17.19 1.77
CA ALA A 425 3.14 18.10 2.92
C ALA A 425 2.83 17.38 4.26
N TRP A 426 2.21 16.19 4.26
CA TRP A 426 1.62 15.66 5.51
C TRP A 426 2.63 15.05 6.48
N VAL A 427 3.63 14.28 6.01
CA VAL A 427 4.66 13.71 6.89
C VAL A 427 5.53 14.83 7.43
N ASP A 428 5.89 15.79 6.56
CA ASP A 428 6.66 16.96 6.93
C ASP A 428 5.89 17.85 7.93
N ALA A 429 4.57 18.01 7.77
CA ALA A 429 3.72 18.70 8.75
C ALA A 429 3.64 17.95 10.10
N GLU A 430 3.60 16.60 10.11
CA GLU A 430 3.67 15.83 11.37
C GLU A 430 5.04 15.96 12.01
N ILE A 431 6.14 15.88 11.25
CA ILE A 431 7.50 16.10 11.77
C ILE A 431 7.60 17.48 12.40
N GLN A 432 7.15 18.53 11.72
CA GLN A 432 7.16 19.90 12.22
C GLN A 432 6.34 20.05 13.51
N ASN A 433 5.12 19.48 13.55
CA ASN A 433 4.29 19.47 14.76
C ASN A 433 5.01 18.78 15.92
N ARG A 434 5.72 17.68 15.67
CA ARG A 434 6.51 16.98 16.69
C ARG A 434 7.76 17.72 17.14
N GLU A 435 8.44 18.41 16.25
CA GLU A 435 9.57 19.29 16.58
C GLU A 435 9.10 20.44 17.49
N GLU A 436 7.92 21.01 17.24
CA GLU A 436 7.30 22.00 18.13
C GLU A 436 6.87 21.40 19.48
N HIS A 437 6.32 20.18 19.51
CA HIS A 437 6.04 19.45 20.76
C HIS A 437 7.30 19.21 21.60
N LEU A 438 8.41 18.84 20.94
CA LEU A 438 9.72 18.67 21.56
C LEU A 438 10.23 19.98 22.15
N LEU A 439 10.06 21.09 21.41
CA LEU A 439 10.40 22.44 21.87
C LEU A 439 9.60 22.82 23.12
N ILE A 440 8.28 22.61 23.13
CA ILE A 440 7.41 22.84 24.30
C ILE A 440 7.94 22.05 25.51
N LYS A 441 8.19 20.75 25.35
CA LYS A 441 8.69 19.88 26.45
C LYS A 441 10.06 20.32 26.96
N THR A 442 10.92 20.78 26.06
CA THR A 442 12.25 21.31 26.40
C THR A 442 12.13 22.63 27.16
N MET A 443 11.25 23.54 26.73
CA MET A 443 10.96 24.78 27.46
C MET A 443 10.37 24.52 28.85
N ILE A 444 9.49 23.52 29.02
CA ILE A 444 8.98 23.10 30.34
C ILE A 444 10.14 22.61 31.23
N LYS A 445 11.03 21.78 30.67
CA LYS A 445 12.21 21.26 31.38
C LYS A 445 13.15 22.38 31.84
N GLU A 446 13.28 23.43 31.04
CA GLU A 446 14.11 24.60 31.29
C GLU A 446 13.42 25.67 32.16
N GLY A 447 12.14 25.48 32.51
CA GLY A 447 11.37 26.46 33.29
C GLY A 447 10.96 27.72 32.51
N LYS A 448 10.99 27.68 31.17
CA LYS A 448 10.62 28.80 30.28
C LYS A 448 9.11 28.94 30.06
N ILE A 449 8.33 27.91 30.33
CA ILE A 449 6.87 27.94 30.30
C ILE A 449 6.34 27.99 31.74
N SER A 450 5.53 28.99 32.05
CA SER A 450 4.90 29.14 33.36
C SER A 450 3.56 28.39 33.45
N GLU A 451 3.07 28.15 34.66
CA GLU A 451 1.74 27.57 34.88
C GLU A 451 0.62 28.48 34.35
N TYR A 452 0.80 29.80 34.42
CA TYR A 452 -0.14 30.76 33.84
C TYR A 452 -0.24 30.56 32.32
N GLN A 453 0.90 30.48 31.65
CA GLN A 453 0.97 30.23 30.21
C GLN A 453 0.37 28.86 29.84
N TRP A 454 0.65 27.81 30.62
CA TRP A 454 0.06 26.46 30.43
C TRP A 454 -1.48 26.44 30.45
N ASN A 455 -2.09 27.33 31.22
CA ASN A 455 -3.55 27.42 31.36
C ASN A 455 -4.21 28.33 30.32
N ASP A 456 -3.45 28.98 29.44
CA ASP A 456 -3.96 29.86 28.39
C ASP A 456 -3.64 29.35 26.98
N PRO A 457 -4.63 28.78 26.25
CA PRO A 457 -4.49 28.40 24.85
C PRO A 457 -4.20 29.58 23.91
N GLY A 458 -4.39 30.82 24.39
CA GLY A 458 -4.06 32.10 23.78
C GLY A 458 -2.58 32.46 23.77
N MET A 459 -1.77 31.90 24.67
CA MET A 459 -0.39 32.35 24.91
C MET A 459 0.65 31.34 24.43
N ALA A 460 0.72 31.13 23.12
CA ALA A 460 1.74 30.27 22.54
C ALA A 460 3.16 30.79 22.85
N PRO A 461 4.09 29.92 23.30
CA PRO A 461 5.48 30.30 23.54
C PRO A 461 6.21 30.65 22.23
N GLU A 462 7.27 31.46 22.33
CA GLU A 462 8.08 31.86 21.18
C GLU A 462 8.64 30.65 20.44
N GLY A 463 8.53 30.63 19.11
CA GLY A 463 8.95 29.51 18.27
C GLY A 463 7.94 28.36 18.12
N VAL A 464 6.75 28.45 18.75
CA VAL A 464 5.66 27.46 18.64
C VAL A 464 4.44 28.08 17.97
N ARG A 465 3.84 27.40 16.99
CA ARG A 465 2.63 27.90 16.33
C ARG A 465 1.43 27.84 17.27
N TYR A 466 0.54 28.83 17.12
CA TYR A 466 -0.69 28.89 17.91
C TYR A 466 -1.56 27.62 17.82
N ALA A 467 -1.69 27.06 16.62
CA ALA A 467 -2.44 25.83 16.40
C ALA A 467 -1.82 24.63 17.14
N THR A 468 -0.48 24.50 17.07
CA THR A 468 0.26 23.43 17.76
C THR A 468 0.17 23.56 19.27
N TRP A 469 0.28 24.78 19.81
CA TRP A 469 0.11 25.04 21.24
C TRP A 469 -1.27 24.61 21.74
N ARG A 470 -2.34 25.00 21.03
CA ARG A 470 -3.70 24.58 21.34
C ARG A 470 -3.86 23.06 21.27
N GLU A 471 -3.34 22.42 20.22
CA GLU A 471 -3.38 20.95 20.10
C GLU A 471 -2.64 20.28 21.27
N PHE A 472 -1.46 20.78 21.62
CA PHE A 472 -0.64 20.26 22.71
C PHE A 472 -1.39 20.32 24.04
N LEU A 473 -1.95 21.49 24.40
CA LEU A 473 -2.74 21.66 25.62
C LEU A 473 -3.99 20.80 25.60
N GLN A 474 -4.71 20.72 24.47
CA GLN A 474 -5.89 19.87 24.36
C GLN A 474 -5.57 18.39 24.55
N ALA A 475 -4.43 17.94 24.01
CA ALA A 475 -3.94 16.57 24.19
C ALA A 475 -3.53 16.27 25.65
N HIS A 476 -3.15 17.31 26.41
CA HIS A 476 -2.73 17.22 27.82
C HIS A 476 -3.76 17.81 28.79
N ASN A 477 -5.01 18.00 28.38
CA ASN A 477 -6.04 18.67 29.19
C ASN A 477 -6.36 17.97 30.52
N ARG A 478 -6.02 16.68 30.65
CA ARG A 478 -6.16 15.88 31.87
C ARG A 478 -4.89 15.84 32.72
N VAL A 479 -3.81 16.50 32.30
CA VAL A 479 -2.51 16.50 32.97
C VAL A 479 -2.28 17.87 33.60
N GLN A 480 -2.15 17.92 34.92
CA GLN A 480 -1.83 19.15 35.63
C GLN A 480 -0.37 19.56 35.37
N PHE A 481 -0.11 20.87 35.30
CA PHE A 481 1.24 21.41 35.03
C PHE A 481 2.32 20.82 35.94
N ARG A 482 2.05 20.72 37.24
CA ARG A 482 2.98 20.08 38.22
C ARG A 482 3.41 18.65 37.87
N HIS A 483 2.57 17.89 37.16
CA HIS A 483 2.90 16.52 36.74
C HIS A 483 3.81 16.50 35.50
N MET A 484 3.77 17.54 34.68
CA MET A 484 4.67 17.73 33.53
C MET A 484 6.10 18.09 33.96
N LEU A 485 6.28 18.64 35.17
CA LEU A 485 7.58 18.98 35.74
C LEU A 485 8.39 17.76 36.22
N ASN A 486 7.82 16.55 36.24
CA ASN A 486 8.54 15.36 36.67
C ASN A 486 9.73 15.06 35.71
N PRO A 487 11.00 15.14 36.17
CA PRO A 487 12.14 15.05 35.27
C PRO A 487 12.29 13.70 34.56
N GLN A 488 11.91 12.60 35.20
CA GLN A 488 12.01 11.26 34.60
C GLN A 488 10.97 11.06 33.50
N ASN A 489 9.72 11.43 33.77
CA ASN A 489 8.64 11.34 32.79
C ASN A 489 8.87 12.27 31.61
N LEU A 490 9.36 13.49 31.86
CA LEU A 490 9.64 14.47 30.82
C LEU A 490 10.81 14.04 29.94
N LYS A 491 11.91 13.52 30.52
CA LYS A 491 13.02 12.94 29.74
C LYS A 491 12.57 11.77 28.86
N LYS A 492 11.74 10.86 29.40
CA LYS A 492 11.17 9.75 28.63
C LYS A 492 10.28 10.26 27.49
N SER A 493 9.47 11.30 27.75
CA SER A 493 8.58 11.90 26.77
C SER A 493 9.33 12.64 25.64
N ILE A 494 10.45 13.29 25.96
CA ILE A 494 11.38 13.92 25.00
C ILE A 494 12.03 12.85 24.12
N ALA A 495 12.62 11.82 24.72
CA ALA A 495 13.25 10.72 23.98
C ALA A 495 12.24 10.00 23.06
N ASN A 496 10.97 9.89 23.47
CA ASN A 496 9.91 9.32 22.62
C ASN A 496 9.62 10.20 21.39
N ASP A 497 9.57 11.52 21.52
CA ASP A 497 9.37 12.42 20.38
C ASP A 497 10.58 12.41 19.44
N GLU A 498 11.82 12.43 19.97
CA GLU A 498 13.05 12.30 19.17
C GLU A 498 13.05 11.02 18.34
N ASN A 499 12.75 9.89 18.99
CA ASN A 499 12.62 8.60 18.33
C ASN A 499 11.50 8.58 17.28
N GLN A 500 10.41 9.31 17.52
CA GLN A 500 9.29 9.42 16.58
C GLN A 500 9.63 10.28 15.36
N ILE A 501 10.33 11.39 15.57
CA ILE A 501 10.83 12.25 14.49
C ILE A 501 11.81 11.46 13.61
N GLU A 502 12.78 10.76 14.21
CA GLU A 502 13.72 9.92 13.48
C GLU A 502 13.00 8.82 12.68
N PHE A 503 12.03 8.15 13.30
CA PHE A 503 11.20 7.15 12.64
C PHE A 503 10.44 7.71 11.43
N LEU A 504 9.78 8.87 11.59
CA LEU A 504 9.01 9.50 10.52
C LEU A 504 9.91 9.98 9.37
N LYS A 505 11.11 10.50 9.66
CA LYS A 505 12.11 10.87 8.65
C LYS A 505 12.52 9.64 7.82
N ASN A 506 12.93 8.56 8.49
CA ASN A 506 13.30 7.31 7.80
C ASN A 506 12.14 6.72 6.99
N TYR A 507 10.91 6.72 7.53
CA TYR A 507 9.73 6.18 6.86
C TYR A 507 9.37 6.99 5.61
N ARG A 508 9.43 8.32 5.72
CA ARG A 508 9.24 9.25 4.60
C ARG A 508 10.25 8.98 3.49
N ASP A 509 11.52 8.87 3.83
CA ASP A 509 12.60 8.76 2.85
C ASP A 509 12.54 7.41 2.10
N GLN A 510 12.26 6.31 2.81
CA GLN A 510 12.01 5.00 2.18
C GLN A 510 10.76 5.00 1.29
N THR A 511 9.67 5.64 1.73
CA THR A 511 8.45 5.69 0.92
C THR A 511 8.67 6.52 -0.35
N ARG A 512 9.36 7.65 -0.26
CA ARG A 512 9.76 8.44 -1.45
C ARG A 512 10.65 7.63 -2.39
N GLN A 513 11.58 6.82 -1.86
CA GLN A 513 12.39 5.91 -2.67
C GLN A 513 11.55 4.87 -3.43
N GLU A 514 10.51 4.31 -2.81
CA GLU A 514 9.62 3.38 -3.51
C GLU A 514 8.76 4.10 -4.56
N LEU A 515 8.22 5.27 -4.24
CA LEU A 515 7.40 6.04 -5.16
C LEU A 515 8.20 6.60 -6.35
N SER A 516 9.53 6.68 -6.24
CA SER A 516 10.42 7.04 -7.35
C SER A 516 10.72 5.87 -8.28
N GLN A 517 10.29 4.65 -7.96
CA GLN A 517 10.55 3.51 -8.83
C GLN A 517 9.86 3.72 -10.19
N PRO A 518 10.49 3.35 -11.32
CA PRO A 518 9.95 3.63 -12.65
C PRO A 518 8.50 3.18 -12.84
N HIS A 519 8.12 2.01 -12.30
CA HIS A 519 6.75 1.47 -12.42
C HIS A 519 5.68 2.24 -11.64
N HIS A 520 6.05 3.18 -10.77
CA HIS A 520 5.15 4.10 -10.08
C HIS A 520 5.07 5.48 -10.73
N ILE A 521 5.84 5.71 -11.79
CA ILE A 521 5.87 6.96 -12.53
C ILE A 521 4.92 6.89 -13.73
N ASP A 522 4.07 7.91 -13.87
CA ASP A 522 3.13 8.05 -14.98
C ASP A 522 3.84 8.38 -16.30
N PHE A 523 3.16 8.14 -17.42
CA PHE A 523 3.66 8.54 -18.75
C PHE A 523 3.17 9.94 -19.08
N ARG A 524 4.10 10.83 -19.48
CA ARG A 524 3.77 12.21 -19.87
C ARG A 524 4.46 12.61 -21.17
N LEU A 525 3.82 13.56 -21.85
CA LEU A 525 4.36 14.25 -23.01
C LEU A 525 5.53 15.16 -22.59
N GLY A 526 6.61 15.14 -23.37
CA GLY A 526 7.77 15.99 -23.21
C GLY A 526 8.68 16.00 -24.44
N GLY A 527 9.94 16.43 -24.22
CA GLY A 527 10.96 16.52 -25.27
C GLY A 527 10.80 17.73 -26.20
N PRO A 528 11.72 17.92 -27.16
CA PRO A 528 11.58 18.91 -28.22
C PRO A 528 10.28 18.62 -29.00
N SER A 529 9.40 19.62 -29.17
CA SER A 529 8.03 19.54 -29.71
C SER A 529 6.92 19.00 -28.77
N GLY A 530 7.24 18.48 -27.58
CA GLY A 530 6.23 18.02 -26.61
C GLY A 530 5.46 16.78 -27.04
N ARG A 531 6.08 15.88 -27.81
CA ARG A 531 5.44 14.68 -28.40
C ARG A 531 5.99 13.35 -27.94
N GLU A 532 7.16 13.35 -27.31
CA GLU A 532 7.72 12.15 -26.71
C GLU A 532 6.89 11.80 -25.47
N VAL A 533 6.33 10.58 -25.42
CA VAL A 533 5.60 10.08 -24.25
C VAL A 533 6.53 9.15 -23.49
N SER A 534 6.94 9.55 -22.29
CA SER A 534 7.91 8.78 -21.50
C SER A 534 7.74 9.03 -20.01
N ARG A 535 8.15 8.04 -19.20
CA ARG A 535 8.27 8.17 -17.73
C ARG A 535 9.28 9.21 -17.29
N LYS A 536 10.26 9.55 -18.13
CA LYS A 536 11.24 10.62 -17.88
C LYS A 536 10.56 11.97 -17.58
N TYR A 537 9.43 12.23 -18.25
CA TYR A 537 8.63 13.45 -18.05
C TYR A 537 7.55 13.29 -17.00
N GLY A 538 7.36 12.07 -16.51
CA GLY A 538 6.34 11.69 -15.56
C GLY A 538 6.55 12.26 -14.16
N LYS A 539 5.53 12.01 -13.34
CA LYS A 539 5.51 12.14 -11.90
C LYS A 539 4.91 10.86 -11.30
N PRO A 540 5.04 10.62 -9.99
CA PRO A 540 4.30 9.56 -9.33
C PRO A 540 2.78 9.70 -9.57
N PHE A 541 2.10 8.58 -9.84
CA PHE A 541 0.64 8.57 -9.96
C PHE A 541 -0.02 9.19 -8.71
N ASP A 542 -1.09 9.98 -8.90
CA ASP A 542 -1.78 10.69 -7.81
C ASP A 542 -2.51 9.74 -6.84
N THR A 543 -2.92 8.57 -7.34
CA THR A 543 -3.51 7.53 -6.51
C THR A 543 -3.04 6.17 -6.99
N ILE A 544 -2.12 5.59 -6.24
CA ILE A 544 -1.58 4.25 -6.48
C ILE A 544 -2.31 3.30 -5.55
N PHE A 545 -2.68 2.11 -6.04
CA PHE A 545 -2.90 0.96 -5.17
C PHE A 545 -1.59 0.73 -4.45
N MET A 546 -1.44 1.37 -3.29
CA MET A 546 -0.24 1.23 -2.50
C MET A 546 -0.12 -0.25 -2.21
N ARG A 547 0.93 -0.86 -2.77
CA ARG A 547 1.50 -2.07 -2.19
C ARG A 547 1.64 -1.71 -0.72
N MET A 548 0.79 -2.22 0.17
CA MET A 548 0.96 -1.92 1.58
C MET A 548 2.19 -2.69 1.99
N LEU A 549 3.26 -1.93 2.00
CA LEU A 549 4.62 -2.37 1.95
C LEU A 549 4.99 -2.99 3.31
N CYS A 550 4.78 -4.30 3.48
CA CYS A 550 5.37 -5.01 4.62
C CYS A 550 6.76 -5.51 4.18
N TRP A 551 7.82 -4.99 4.81
CA TRP A 551 9.16 -5.50 4.61
C TRP A 551 9.25 -6.94 5.13
N LYS A 552 9.43 -7.92 4.25
CA LYS A 552 9.75 -9.30 4.65
C LYS A 552 11.23 -9.35 5.04
N PRO A 553 11.60 -9.58 6.31
CA PRO A 553 13.00 -9.70 6.68
C PRO A 553 13.61 -10.90 5.97
N SER A 554 14.62 -10.69 5.12
CA SER A 554 15.42 -11.77 4.53
C SER A 554 16.79 -11.80 5.20
N SER A 555 17.23 -12.99 5.61
CA SER A 555 18.57 -13.20 6.14
C SER A 555 19.67 -13.20 5.06
N LYS A 556 19.29 -13.17 3.77
CA LYS A 556 20.22 -13.31 2.64
C LYS A 556 20.01 -12.29 1.50
N GLU A 557 18.94 -11.49 1.51
CA GLU A 557 18.60 -10.53 0.45
C GLU A 557 18.12 -9.18 1.03
N ARG A 558 18.02 -8.14 0.17
CA ARG A 558 17.19 -6.97 0.48
C ARG A 558 15.77 -7.49 0.72
N GLY A 559 15.16 -7.17 1.87
CA GLY A 559 13.80 -7.60 2.15
C GLY A 559 12.85 -7.16 1.04
N SER A 560 11.84 -7.98 0.77
CA SER A 560 10.87 -7.72 -0.29
C SER A 560 9.63 -7.05 0.28
N TRP A 561 9.03 -6.23 -0.55
CA TRP A 561 7.77 -5.56 -0.31
C TRP A 561 6.60 -6.51 -0.63
N GLU A 562 5.83 -6.91 0.37
CA GLU A 562 4.61 -7.71 0.18
C GLU A 562 3.40 -6.79 -0.07
N THR A 563 2.43 -7.23 -0.88
CA THR A 563 1.17 -6.50 -1.11
C THR A 563 0.07 -7.08 -0.23
N TYR A 564 -0.65 -6.23 0.52
CA TYR A 564 -1.79 -6.67 1.34
C TYR A 564 -2.89 -5.60 1.40
N ILE A 565 -4.03 -5.92 2.04
CA ILE A 565 -5.10 -5.02 2.51
C ILE A 565 -5.19 -5.17 4.03
N PRO A 566 -5.17 -4.11 4.87
CA PRO A 566 -5.07 -4.27 6.30
C PRO A 566 -6.40 -4.79 6.83
N GLY A 567 -6.35 -5.68 7.82
CA GLY A 567 -7.53 -6.20 8.50
C GLY A 567 -8.36 -5.08 9.13
N SER A 568 -7.73 -3.94 9.46
CA SER A 568 -8.44 -2.74 9.91
C SER A 568 -9.34 -2.11 8.83
N THR A 569 -8.95 -2.15 7.55
CA THR A 569 -9.74 -1.68 6.41
C THR A 569 -10.92 -2.62 6.15
N VAL A 570 -10.67 -3.93 6.12
CA VAL A 570 -11.72 -4.95 5.94
C VAL A 570 -12.74 -4.87 7.07
N LYS A 571 -12.26 -4.88 8.31
CA LYS A 571 -13.10 -4.68 9.50
C LYS A 571 -13.90 -3.38 9.44
N GLY A 572 -13.30 -2.29 8.99
CA GLY A 572 -13.97 -1.00 8.83
C GLY A 572 -15.14 -1.08 7.85
N ALA A 573 -14.94 -1.77 6.72
CA ALA A 573 -15.98 -2.00 5.71
C ALA A 573 -17.13 -2.87 6.26
N PHE A 574 -16.80 -3.98 6.93
CA PHE A 574 -17.80 -4.85 7.59
C PHE A 574 -18.57 -4.12 8.69
N ARG A 575 -17.87 -3.38 9.57
CA ARG A 575 -18.51 -2.60 10.63
C ARG A 575 -19.47 -1.56 10.07
N LYS A 576 -19.07 -0.90 8.97
CA LYS A 576 -19.91 0.08 8.30
C LYS A 576 -21.18 -0.58 7.77
N ARG A 577 -21.05 -1.66 7.00
CA ARG A 577 -22.20 -2.38 6.45
C ARG A 577 -23.13 -2.87 7.57
N ALA A 578 -22.57 -3.48 8.61
CA ALA A 578 -23.30 -3.91 9.80
C ALA A 578 -24.09 -2.75 10.44
N SER A 579 -23.46 -1.59 10.61
CA SER A 579 -24.10 -0.40 11.18
C SER A 579 -25.27 0.06 10.32
N GLN A 580 -25.08 0.13 8.99
CA GLN A 580 -26.16 0.53 8.06
C GLN A 580 -27.34 -0.44 8.14
N VAL A 581 -27.07 -1.75 8.12
CA VAL A 581 -28.11 -2.80 8.19
C VAL A 581 -28.88 -2.70 9.51
N LEU A 582 -28.19 -2.75 10.64
CA LEU A 582 -28.87 -2.75 11.94
C LEU A 582 -29.61 -1.44 12.21
N LYS A 583 -29.05 -0.28 11.86
CA LYS A 583 -29.76 1.00 12.01
C LYS A 583 -30.98 1.12 11.08
N THR A 584 -30.98 0.40 9.95
CA THR A 584 -32.15 0.34 9.05
C THR A 584 -33.25 -0.53 9.64
N LEU A 585 -32.89 -1.68 10.23
CA LEU A 585 -33.86 -2.67 10.69
C LEU A 585 -34.33 -2.43 12.13
N TRP A 586 -33.46 -1.94 13.01
CA TRP A 586 -33.70 -1.81 14.46
C TRP A 586 -33.58 -0.37 14.98
N GLY A 587 -33.29 0.59 14.11
CA GLY A 587 -33.02 1.98 14.51
C GLY A 587 -31.74 2.16 15.32
N GLU A 588 -31.54 3.37 15.82
CA GLU A 588 -30.42 3.76 16.68
C GLU A 588 -30.69 3.38 18.15
N SER A 589 -30.74 2.07 18.43
CA SER A 589 -31.07 1.53 19.76
C SER A 589 -29.85 1.06 20.55
N GLY A 590 -30.07 0.81 21.86
CA GLY A 590 -29.07 0.17 22.73
C GLY A 590 -28.68 -1.24 22.23
N LYS A 591 -29.64 -1.97 21.65
CA LYS A 591 -29.43 -3.29 21.02
C LYS A 591 -28.48 -3.20 19.83
N THR A 592 -28.73 -2.27 18.90
CA THR A 592 -27.83 -2.00 17.77
C THR A 592 -26.40 -1.71 18.23
N THR A 593 -26.25 -0.85 19.23
CA THR A 593 -24.93 -0.50 19.79
C THR A 593 -24.24 -1.70 20.45
N TYR A 594 -25.00 -2.51 21.20
CA TYR A 594 -24.50 -3.71 21.85
C TYR A 594 -23.96 -4.72 20.85
N VAL A 595 -24.72 -5.08 19.81
CA VAL A 595 -24.32 -6.05 18.79
C VAL A 595 -23.08 -5.57 18.02
N LEU A 596 -23.05 -4.30 17.59
CA LEU A 596 -21.88 -3.73 16.90
C LEU A 596 -20.63 -3.76 17.78
N ASN A 597 -20.75 -3.40 19.06
CA ASN A 597 -19.63 -3.44 19.99
C ASN A 597 -19.22 -4.87 20.35
N ARG A 598 -20.16 -5.81 20.39
CA ARG A 598 -19.85 -7.23 20.61
C ARG A 598 -19.03 -7.81 19.46
N ILE A 599 -19.44 -7.58 18.21
CA ILE A 599 -18.74 -8.09 17.01
C ILE A 599 -17.39 -7.39 16.83
N PHE A 600 -17.40 -6.05 16.77
CA PHE A 600 -16.25 -5.27 16.31
C PHE A 600 -15.44 -4.65 17.46
N GLY A 601 -15.89 -4.76 18.70
CA GLY A 601 -15.24 -4.15 19.87
C GLY A 601 -15.50 -2.65 19.98
N THR A 602 -15.05 -2.11 21.11
CA THR A 602 -15.02 -0.67 21.40
C THR A 602 -13.75 -0.33 22.21
N GLN A 603 -13.51 0.94 22.53
CA GLN A 603 -12.36 1.30 23.34
C GLN A 603 -12.39 0.56 24.69
N GLY A 604 -11.32 -0.18 25.00
CA GLY A 604 -11.23 -0.98 26.22
C GLY A 604 -11.92 -2.35 26.16
N GLN A 605 -12.64 -2.67 25.08
CA GLN A 605 -13.34 -3.95 24.91
C GLN A 605 -12.97 -4.61 23.58
N ARG A 606 -12.44 -5.84 23.66
CA ARG A 606 -12.13 -6.65 22.49
C ARG A 606 -13.41 -7.05 21.76
N GLY A 607 -13.41 -6.96 20.42
CA GLY A 607 -14.48 -7.55 19.60
C GLY A 607 -14.41 -9.06 19.59
N LEU A 608 -15.54 -9.70 19.31
CA LEU A 608 -15.66 -11.15 19.15
C LEU A 608 -14.90 -11.66 17.91
N ILE A 609 -14.89 -10.88 16.83
CA ILE A 609 -14.32 -11.28 15.53
C ILE A 609 -12.93 -10.69 15.32
N PHE A 610 -12.01 -11.53 14.85
CA PHE A 610 -10.64 -11.18 14.48
C PHE A 610 -10.48 -11.25 12.97
N PHE A 611 -10.27 -10.08 12.35
CA PHE A 611 -9.97 -9.98 10.92
C PHE A 611 -8.45 -10.03 10.74
N SER A 612 -7.92 -10.92 9.92
CA SER A 612 -6.53 -10.85 9.46
C SER A 612 -6.37 -9.74 8.42
N ASP A 613 -5.12 -9.40 8.11
CA ASP A 613 -4.82 -8.73 6.84
C ASP A 613 -5.12 -9.67 5.66
N ALA A 614 -5.49 -9.11 4.51
CA ALA A 614 -5.66 -9.86 3.27
C ALA A 614 -4.38 -9.74 2.45
N TYR A 615 -3.61 -10.82 2.34
CA TYR A 615 -2.34 -10.83 1.61
C TYR A 615 -2.58 -11.26 0.18
N LEU A 616 -1.89 -10.64 -0.77
CA LEU A 616 -1.86 -11.08 -2.16
C LEU A 616 -1.20 -12.46 -2.21
N ALA A 617 -1.88 -13.47 -2.76
CA ALA A 617 -1.29 -14.77 -3.05
C ALA A 617 -0.20 -14.58 -4.12
N ASP A 618 0.99 -15.16 -3.94
CA ASP A 618 2.17 -14.95 -4.79
C ASP A 618 1.82 -15.02 -6.29
N PRO A 619 1.74 -13.87 -7.00
CA PRO A 619 1.53 -13.88 -8.44
C PRO A 619 2.87 -14.11 -9.14
N ASP A 620 2.89 -14.94 -10.18
CA ASP A 620 4.11 -15.22 -10.97
C ASP A 620 4.72 -13.93 -11.57
N ASP A 621 3.89 -12.94 -11.92
CA ASP A 621 4.29 -11.59 -12.33
C ASP A 621 3.18 -10.54 -11.99
N PRO A 622 3.27 -9.84 -10.85
CA PRO A 622 2.29 -8.80 -10.51
C PRO A 622 2.34 -7.61 -11.47
N GLY A 623 3.44 -7.40 -12.21
CA GLY A 623 3.65 -6.27 -13.12
C GLY A 623 2.57 -6.13 -14.19
N GLN A 624 2.12 -7.26 -14.73
CA GLN A 624 1.12 -7.34 -15.79
C GLN A 624 -0.32 -7.05 -15.33
N SER A 625 -0.53 -6.87 -14.03
CA SER A 625 -1.87 -6.74 -13.45
C SER A 625 -2.18 -5.34 -12.89
N TRP A 626 -1.23 -4.39 -13.08
CA TRP A 626 -1.42 -2.99 -12.71
C TRP A 626 -1.93 -2.20 -13.90
N CYS A 627 -3.16 -1.71 -13.82
CA CYS A 627 -3.78 -0.90 -14.86
C CYS A 627 -3.68 0.59 -14.53
N SER A 628 -3.63 1.44 -15.56
CA SER A 628 -3.68 2.89 -15.37
C SER A 628 -4.96 3.52 -15.93
N MET A 629 -5.38 4.63 -15.34
CA MET A 629 -6.49 5.44 -15.85
C MET A 629 -6.22 6.92 -15.58
N ASP A 630 -6.31 7.72 -16.64
CA ASP A 630 -6.23 9.18 -16.56
C ASP A 630 -7.60 9.78 -16.16
N GLY A 631 -7.59 10.68 -15.18
CA GLY A 631 -8.77 11.36 -14.68
C GLY A 631 -8.72 12.87 -14.94
N ILE A 632 -9.51 13.37 -15.88
CA ILE A 632 -9.55 14.81 -16.21
C ILE A 632 -10.81 15.46 -15.62
N LYS A 633 -10.66 16.57 -14.88
CA LYS A 633 -11.79 17.41 -14.46
C LYS A 633 -12.10 18.42 -15.57
N MET A 634 -13.34 18.45 -16.04
CA MET A 634 -13.80 19.40 -17.05
C MET A 634 -14.54 20.56 -16.38
N ASN A 635 -14.33 21.78 -16.86
CA ASN A 635 -15.16 22.93 -16.52
C ASN A 635 -16.51 22.79 -17.24
N PRO A 636 -17.65 22.76 -16.52
CA PRO A 636 -18.96 22.56 -17.13
C PRO A 636 -19.42 23.72 -18.03
N ALA A 637 -18.92 24.93 -17.79
CA ALA A 637 -19.27 26.11 -18.58
C ALA A 637 -18.47 26.21 -19.87
N THR A 638 -17.16 25.95 -19.81
CA THR A 638 -16.31 26.03 -21.00
C THR A 638 -16.20 24.70 -21.74
N GLY A 639 -16.47 23.56 -21.08
CA GLY A 639 -16.19 22.21 -21.57
C GLY A 639 -14.71 21.96 -21.86
N GLN A 640 -13.82 22.73 -21.22
CA GLN A 640 -12.36 22.57 -21.28
C GLN A 640 -11.84 21.88 -20.01
N PRO A 641 -10.69 21.19 -20.06
CA PRO A 641 -10.02 20.70 -18.86
C PRO A 641 -9.72 21.85 -17.90
N ILE A 642 -9.90 21.64 -16.60
CA ILE A 642 -9.41 22.55 -15.57
C ILE A 642 -7.92 22.26 -15.37
N GLU A 643 -7.09 23.28 -15.57
CA GLU A 643 -5.65 23.19 -15.41
C GLU A 643 -5.30 22.69 -13.99
N THR A 644 -4.24 21.90 -13.84
CA THR A 644 -3.81 21.23 -12.59
C THR A 644 -4.78 20.22 -11.97
N SER A 645 -5.98 20.01 -12.53
CA SER A 645 -6.99 19.09 -11.98
C SER A 645 -6.97 17.68 -12.58
N LYS A 646 -5.90 17.31 -13.30
CA LYS A 646 -5.64 15.94 -13.77
C LYS A 646 -5.33 15.05 -12.56
N ARG A 647 -5.88 13.84 -12.53
CA ARG A 647 -5.64 12.82 -11.50
C ARG A 647 -5.34 11.49 -12.15
N ASP A 648 -4.16 10.95 -11.87
CA ASP A 648 -3.70 9.71 -12.47
C ASP A 648 -3.78 8.54 -11.49
N TYR A 649 -4.39 7.45 -11.95
CA TYR A 649 -4.67 6.27 -11.15
C TYR A 649 -3.80 5.10 -11.61
N LEU A 650 -3.18 4.41 -10.67
CA LEU A 650 -2.59 3.07 -10.87
C LEU A 650 -3.32 2.10 -9.95
N PHE A 651 -4.00 1.10 -10.50
CA PHE A 651 -4.90 0.22 -9.75
C PHE A 651 -4.70 -1.25 -10.10
N ALA A 652 -5.08 -2.14 -9.19
CA ALA A 652 -5.08 -3.58 -9.41
C ALA A 652 -6.30 -4.00 -10.24
N TYR A 653 -6.08 -4.82 -11.26
CA TYR A 653 -7.15 -5.44 -12.04
C TYR A 653 -6.71 -6.81 -12.59
N GLY A 654 -7.59 -7.80 -12.50
CA GLY A 654 -7.38 -9.15 -12.99
C GLY A 654 -7.65 -10.22 -11.93
N ASP A 655 -7.96 -11.43 -12.39
CA ASP A 655 -8.23 -12.60 -11.55
C ASP A 655 -6.95 -13.21 -10.98
N GLN A 656 -5.80 -13.02 -11.65
CA GLN A 656 -4.49 -13.39 -11.13
C GLN A 656 -4.09 -12.64 -9.84
N LEU A 657 -4.77 -11.54 -9.49
CA LEU A 657 -4.54 -10.80 -8.26
C LEU A 657 -5.50 -11.26 -7.15
N SER A 658 -5.29 -12.48 -6.66
CA SER A 658 -6.10 -13.07 -5.59
C SER A 658 -5.58 -12.70 -4.21
N PHE A 659 -6.44 -12.14 -3.36
CA PHE A 659 -6.15 -11.80 -1.97
C PHE A 659 -6.76 -12.84 -1.03
N GLN A 660 -5.96 -13.33 -0.09
CA GLN A 660 -6.38 -14.30 0.92
C GLN A 660 -6.41 -13.67 2.30
N MET A 661 -7.51 -13.88 3.02
CA MET A 661 -7.66 -13.46 4.40
C MET A 661 -8.33 -14.53 5.25
N ARG A 662 -8.22 -14.35 6.56
CA ARG A 662 -8.84 -15.20 7.57
C ARG A 662 -9.68 -14.37 8.53
N ILE A 663 -10.79 -14.97 8.95
CA ILE A 663 -11.57 -14.52 10.08
C ILE A 663 -11.54 -15.59 11.17
N ASP A 664 -11.10 -15.21 12.37
CA ASP A 664 -11.13 -16.08 13.55
C ASP A 664 -12.19 -15.57 14.54
N ILE A 665 -12.92 -16.51 15.15
CA ILE A 665 -13.93 -16.23 16.18
C ILE A 665 -13.71 -17.23 17.32
N GLN A 666 -13.62 -16.73 18.56
CA GLN A 666 -13.35 -17.54 19.74
C GLN A 666 -14.57 -17.57 20.67
N ASP A 667 -14.89 -18.76 21.15
CA ASP A 667 -15.81 -19.02 22.27
C ASP A 667 -17.21 -18.42 22.03
N ILE A 668 -17.81 -18.81 20.90
CA ILE A 668 -19.18 -18.46 20.50
C ILE A 668 -20.15 -19.05 21.54
N ALA A 669 -20.88 -18.17 22.23
CA ALA A 669 -21.90 -18.53 23.20
C ALA A 669 -23.31 -18.35 22.63
N GLU A 670 -24.34 -18.92 23.28
CA GLU A 670 -25.75 -18.78 22.87
C GLU A 670 -26.19 -17.31 22.74
N LYS A 671 -25.73 -16.45 23.66
CA LYS A 671 -25.98 -15.00 23.62
C LYS A 671 -25.42 -14.29 22.38
N ASP A 672 -24.52 -14.93 21.64
CA ASP A 672 -23.90 -14.39 20.44
C ASP A 672 -24.67 -14.76 19.16
N ALA A 673 -25.79 -15.49 19.25
CA ALA A 673 -26.58 -15.95 18.11
C ALA A 673 -26.98 -14.80 17.15
N GLU A 674 -27.49 -13.68 17.67
CA GLU A 674 -27.84 -12.51 16.83
C GLU A 674 -26.61 -11.92 16.11
N ALA A 675 -25.47 -11.87 16.82
CA ALA A 675 -24.21 -11.37 16.25
C ALA A 675 -23.68 -12.30 15.14
N MET A 676 -23.83 -13.61 15.32
CA MET A 676 -23.45 -14.62 14.34
C MET A 676 -24.38 -14.62 13.12
N SER A 677 -25.69 -14.44 13.32
CA SER A 677 -26.62 -14.26 12.19
C SER A 677 -26.24 -13.04 11.34
N LEU A 678 -25.98 -11.89 11.98
CA LEU A 678 -25.51 -10.70 11.26
C LEU A 678 -24.21 -10.97 10.51
N MET A 679 -23.26 -11.68 11.13
CA MET A 679 -22.01 -12.05 10.47
C MET A 679 -22.23 -12.90 9.21
N SER A 680 -23.10 -13.91 9.27
CA SER A 680 -23.48 -14.72 8.10
C SER A 680 -24.07 -13.87 6.97
N HIS A 681 -24.95 -12.91 7.30
CA HIS A 681 -25.49 -11.97 6.32
C HIS A 681 -24.41 -11.07 5.71
N LEU A 682 -23.45 -10.60 6.51
CA LEU A 682 -22.33 -9.77 6.03
C LEU A 682 -21.38 -10.55 5.13
N LEU A 683 -21.12 -11.82 5.42
CA LEU A 683 -20.37 -12.70 4.53
C LEU A 683 -21.10 -12.88 3.20
N GLY A 684 -22.41 -13.12 3.23
CA GLY A 684 -23.22 -13.19 2.01
C GLY A 684 -23.24 -11.87 1.22
N ASP A 685 -23.22 -10.72 1.89
CA ASP A 685 -23.07 -9.40 1.25
C ASP A 685 -21.67 -9.25 0.63
N PHE A 686 -20.61 -9.77 1.26
CA PHE A 686 -19.26 -9.73 0.70
C PHE A 686 -19.12 -10.64 -0.53
N GLN A 687 -19.71 -11.84 -0.50
CA GLN A 687 -19.76 -12.75 -1.66
C GLN A 687 -20.49 -12.13 -2.85
N LYS A 688 -21.49 -11.27 -2.62
CA LYS A 688 -22.25 -10.56 -3.66
C LYS A 688 -21.61 -9.22 -4.08
N GLY A 689 -20.42 -8.90 -3.57
CA GLY A 689 -19.72 -7.65 -3.88
C GLY A 689 -20.41 -6.39 -3.36
N GLU A 690 -21.08 -6.46 -2.21
CA GLU A 690 -21.86 -5.36 -1.61
C GLU A 690 -21.11 -4.64 -0.47
N ILE A 691 -19.94 -5.15 -0.09
CA ILE A 691 -19.04 -4.55 0.90
C ILE A 691 -17.81 -4.00 0.19
N PRO A 692 -17.77 -2.69 -0.14
CA PRO A 692 -16.67 -2.12 -0.90
C PRO A 692 -15.43 -1.86 -0.04
N LEU A 693 -14.27 -2.31 -0.53
CA LEU A 693 -12.94 -2.12 0.07
C LEU A 693 -12.22 -0.89 -0.54
N GLY A 694 -11.36 -0.22 0.23
CA GLY A 694 -10.52 0.86 -0.31
C GLY A 694 -11.19 2.21 -0.57
N GLY A 695 -10.61 3.00 -1.48
CA GLY A 695 -11.02 4.35 -1.86
C GLY A 695 -11.76 4.41 -3.19
N GLU A 696 -12.21 5.61 -3.60
CA GLU A 696 -12.81 5.88 -4.92
C GLU A 696 -14.02 4.99 -5.30
N LYS A 697 -14.75 4.49 -4.30
CA LYS A 697 -15.88 3.56 -4.43
C LYS A 697 -16.97 4.01 -5.41
N THR A 698 -17.20 5.33 -5.52
CA THR A 698 -18.20 5.87 -6.46
C THR A 698 -17.77 5.82 -7.93
N ASN A 699 -16.49 5.55 -8.18
CA ASN A 699 -15.87 5.45 -9.51
C ASN A 699 -15.51 3.99 -9.86
N GLY A 700 -16.24 3.02 -9.29
CA GLY A 700 -16.16 1.61 -9.69
C GLY A 700 -15.08 0.79 -9.00
N PHE A 701 -14.35 1.40 -8.07
CA PHE A 701 -13.28 0.71 -7.34
C PHE A 701 -13.78 -0.03 -6.11
N GLY A 702 -13.20 -1.20 -5.84
CA GLY A 702 -13.28 -1.90 -4.56
C GLY A 702 -14.56 -2.69 -4.29
N TRP A 703 -15.48 -2.80 -5.26
CA TRP A 703 -16.67 -3.65 -5.17
C TRP A 703 -16.33 -5.09 -5.58
N THR A 704 -15.47 -5.74 -4.80
CA THR A 704 -14.96 -7.10 -5.07
C THR A 704 -15.91 -8.16 -4.53
N GLU A 705 -16.10 -9.23 -5.30
CA GLU A 705 -16.82 -10.43 -4.87
C GLU A 705 -15.86 -11.38 -4.16
N ALA A 706 -16.33 -12.00 -3.08
CA ALA A 706 -15.52 -12.90 -2.27
C ALA A 706 -16.00 -14.35 -2.33
N GLU A 707 -15.09 -15.28 -2.13
CA GLU A 707 -15.33 -16.70 -2.02
C GLU A 707 -14.96 -17.18 -0.61
N ILE A 708 -15.81 -18.03 -0.03
CA ILE A 708 -15.48 -18.75 1.20
C ILE A 708 -14.71 -20.00 0.79
N ALA A 709 -13.39 -19.95 0.90
CA ALA A 709 -12.51 -21.05 0.50
C ALA A 709 -12.59 -22.22 1.49
N LYS A 710 -12.61 -21.91 2.80
CA LYS A 710 -12.52 -22.93 3.85
C LYS A 710 -13.16 -22.48 5.16
N VAL A 711 -13.75 -23.44 5.88
CA VAL A 711 -14.24 -23.26 7.24
C VAL A 711 -13.67 -24.37 8.12
N ILE A 712 -13.10 -23.99 9.27
CA ILE A 712 -12.67 -24.93 10.31
C ILE A 712 -13.39 -24.57 11.60
N TRP A 713 -14.14 -25.53 12.13
CA TRP A 713 -14.80 -25.42 13.43
C TRP A 713 -14.16 -26.39 14.42
N LEU A 714 -13.73 -25.87 15.56
CA LEU A 714 -13.18 -26.64 16.67
C LEU A 714 -14.10 -26.46 17.88
N THR A 715 -14.48 -27.55 18.53
CA THR A 715 -15.32 -27.51 19.74
C THR A 715 -14.89 -28.55 20.77
N GLY A 716 -15.00 -28.20 22.04
CA GLY A 716 -14.82 -29.15 23.14
C GLY A 716 -16.05 -30.05 23.39
N ASP A 717 -17.23 -29.67 22.88
CA ASP A 717 -18.48 -30.40 23.10
C ASP A 717 -19.42 -30.32 21.87
N LEU A 718 -19.61 -31.47 21.20
CA LEU A 718 -20.50 -31.59 20.05
C LEU A 718 -21.98 -31.35 20.39
N LYS A 719 -22.39 -31.58 21.65
CA LYS A 719 -23.79 -31.46 22.08
C LYS A 719 -24.19 -30.02 22.40
N ARG A 720 -23.21 -29.14 22.67
CA ARG A 720 -23.42 -27.73 23.02
C ARG A 720 -23.03 -26.73 21.92
N SER A 721 -22.83 -27.18 20.68
CA SER A 721 -22.51 -26.27 19.58
C SER A 721 -23.62 -25.21 19.42
N ASN A 722 -23.35 -23.95 19.72
CA ASN A 722 -24.34 -22.86 19.65
C ASN A 722 -24.69 -22.44 18.20
N MET A 723 -24.23 -23.21 17.21
CA MET A 723 -24.45 -23.03 15.78
C MET A 723 -25.22 -24.25 15.25
N PRO A 724 -26.55 -24.14 15.01
CA PRO A 724 -27.39 -25.25 14.55
C PRO A 724 -26.89 -25.94 13.27
N SER A 725 -26.31 -25.18 12.33
CA SER A 725 -25.75 -25.75 11.10
C SER A 725 -24.60 -26.73 11.39
N PHE A 726 -23.72 -26.40 12.34
CA PHE A 726 -22.61 -27.27 12.73
C PHE A 726 -23.05 -28.42 13.65
N GLN A 727 -24.11 -28.24 14.45
CA GLN A 727 -24.72 -29.35 15.22
C GLN A 727 -25.21 -30.47 14.28
N ASN A 728 -25.88 -30.10 13.19
CA ASN A 728 -26.37 -31.07 12.21
C ASN A 728 -25.24 -31.82 11.48
N MET A 729 -24.02 -31.28 11.53
CA MET A 729 -22.81 -31.85 10.93
C MET A 729 -21.90 -32.50 11.97
N ALA A 730 -22.36 -32.66 13.22
CA ALA A 730 -21.56 -33.23 14.31
C ALA A 730 -21.05 -34.65 14.01
N SER A 731 -21.77 -35.43 13.18
CA SER A 731 -21.34 -36.76 12.74
C SER A 731 -20.11 -36.74 11.82
N SER A 732 -19.82 -35.60 11.19
CA SER A 732 -18.66 -35.41 10.30
C SER A 732 -17.44 -34.88 11.06
N CYS A 733 -17.56 -34.57 12.35
CA CYS A 733 -16.45 -34.13 13.17
C CYS A 733 -15.47 -35.28 13.44
N GLN A 734 -14.18 -34.96 13.42
CA GLN A 734 -13.10 -35.89 13.76
C GLN A 734 -12.35 -35.40 15.00
N GLN A 735 -11.90 -36.33 15.85
CA GLN A 735 -11.03 -36.01 16.97
C GLN A 735 -9.67 -35.50 16.44
N ASP A 736 -9.27 -34.29 16.83
CA ASP A 736 -7.97 -33.69 16.53
C ASP A 736 -7.37 -33.10 17.82
N GLY A 737 -6.55 -33.90 18.49
CA GLY A 737 -5.99 -33.57 19.80
C GLY A 737 -7.09 -33.41 20.86
N ILE A 738 -7.15 -32.24 21.50
CA ILE A 738 -8.21 -31.86 22.46
C ILE A 738 -9.54 -31.49 21.79
N TRP A 739 -9.55 -31.24 20.48
CA TRP A 739 -10.71 -30.71 19.78
C TRP A 739 -11.51 -31.79 19.06
N GLN A 740 -12.81 -31.54 18.92
CA GLN A 740 -13.61 -32.09 17.83
C GLN A 740 -13.55 -31.10 16.66
N LYS A 741 -13.07 -31.56 15.52
CA LYS A 741 -12.79 -30.73 14.35
C LYS A 741 -13.73 -31.05 13.21
N LEU A 742 -14.37 -30.03 12.67
CA LEU A 742 -15.07 -30.04 11.39
C LEU A 742 -14.31 -29.14 10.41
N GLU A 743 -14.06 -29.67 9.22
CA GLU A 743 -13.36 -28.96 8.15
C GLU A 743 -14.19 -29.06 6.87
N LEU A 744 -14.51 -27.92 6.26
CA LEU A 744 -15.32 -27.80 5.06
C LEU A 744 -14.60 -26.89 4.06
N GLU A 745 -14.75 -27.16 2.77
CA GLU A 745 -14.13 -26.39 1.69
C GLU A 745 -15.16 -25.97 0.62
N GLY A 746 -14.86 -24.89 -0.10
CA GLY A 746 -15.65 -24.39 -1.23
C GLY A 746 -17.14 -24.17 -0.91
N GLU A 747 -18.02 -24.67 -1.77
CA GLU A 747 -19.47 -24.47 -1.63
C GLU A 747 -20.07 -25.05 -0.36
N GLU A 748 -19.50 -26.14 0.20
CA GLU A 748 -19.97 -26.71 1.45
C GLU A 748 -19.68 -25.78 2.62
N ALA A 749 -18.49 -25.17 2.62
CA ALA A 749 -18.11 -24.14 3.57
C ALA A 749 -19.04 -22.92 3.49
N ALA A 750 -19.32 -22.43 2.28
CA ALA A 750 -20.26 -21.34 2.06
C ALA A 750 -21.69 -21.68 2.53
N ARG A 751 -22.16 -22.91 2.27
CA ARG A 751 -23.48 -23.40 2.71
C ARG A 751 -23.58 -23.49 4.23
N ALA A 752 -22.53 -23.91 4.92
CA ALA A 752 -22.52 -24.04 6.38
C ALA A 752 -22.62 -22.69 7.12
N LEU A 753 -22.23 -21.59 6.45
CA LEU A 753 -22.27 -20.22 6.95
C LEU A 753 -23.55 -19.46 6.57
N LYS A 754 -24.55 -20.11 5.98
CA LYS A 754 -25.85 -19.46 5.70
C LYS A 754 -26.47 -18.89 6.99
N PRO A 755 -27.25 -17.79 6.89
CA PRO A 755 -27.84 -17.15 8.06
C PRO A 755 -28.63 -18.13 8.94
N LEU A 756 -28.30 -18.13 10.24
CA LEU A 756 -28.89 -19.04 11.23
C LEU A 756 -30.34 -18.69 11.54
N GLN A 757 -30.63 -17.38 11.59
CA GLN A 757 -31.93 -16.81 11.92
C GLN A 757 -32.13 -15.51 11.15
N PRO A 758 -33.37 -15.20 10.73
CA PRO A 758 -33.67 -13.93 10.11
C PRO A 758 -33.51 -12.76 11.09
N ILE A 759 -33.01 -11.63 10.59
CA ILE A 759 -32.98 -10.39 11.36
C ILE A 759 -34.35 -9.72 11.21
N SER A 760 -35.19 -9.89 12.22
CA SER A 760 -36.54 -9.32 12.20
C SER A 760 -36.47 -7.78 12.26
N PRO A 761 -37.16 -7.07 11.34
CA PRO A 761 -37.26 -5.62 11.39
C PRO A 761 -38.14 -5.19 12.57
N GLU A 762 -37.65 -4.24 13.36
CA GLU A 762 -38.38 -3.56 14.44
C GLU A 762 -38.89 -2.19 13.99
N GLU A 763 -38.26 -1.60 12.97
CA GLU A 763 -38.69 -0.36 12.31
C GLU A 763 -39.12 -0.61 10.86
N LYS A 764 -40.06 0.21 10.37
CA LYS A 764 -40.35 0.27 8.93
C LYS A 764 -39.31 1.15 8.24
N THR A 765 -38.75 0.64 7.16
CA THR A 765 -37.96 1.43 6.21
C THR A 765 -38.75 2.65 5.74
N GLY A 766 -38.24 3.85 6.05
CA GLY A 766 -38.92 5.12 5.85
C GLY A 766 -38.18 6.06 4.89
N LEU A 767 -38.37 7.37 5.11
CA LEU A 767 -37.69 8.44 4.36
C LEU A 767 -36.16 8.32 4.49
N PRO A 768 -35.39 8.85 3.52
CA PRO A 768 -33.93 8.91 3.63
C PRO A 768 -33.47 9.55 4.95
N PRO A 769 -32.50 8.96 5.66
CA PRO A 769 -32.01 9.51 6.92
C PRO A 769 -31.32 10.85 6.67
N LYS A 770 -31.46 11.80 7.61
CA LYS A 770 -30.81 13.12 7.54
C LYS A 770 -29.76 13.30 8.62
N ALA A 771 -28.62 13.85 8.24
CA ALA A 771 -27.57 14.30 9.14
C ALA A 771 -28.04 15.53 9.95
N ARG A 772 -27.36 15.81 11.07
CA ARG A 772 -27.62 17.02 11.87
C ARG A 772 -27.45 18.30 11.05
N SER A 773 -26.55 18.28 10.06
CA SER A 773 -26.33 19.39 9.12
C SER A 773 -27.34 19.43 7.97
N GLY A 774 -28.35 18.57 7.94
CA GLY A 774 -29.47 18.64 6.99
C GLY A 774 -29.32 17.82 5.69
N PHE A 775 -28.11 17.40 5.33
CA PHE A 775 -27.87 16.54 4.15
C PHE A 775 -28.37 15.10 4.36
N ILE A 776 -28.61 14.36 3.26
CA ILE A 776 -29.02 12.96 3.31
C ILE A 776 -27.83 12.09 3.72
N SER A 777 -28.01 11.39 4.82
CA SER A 777 -26.99 10.59 5.49
C SER A 777 -26.77 9.24 4.82
N HIS A 778 -25.55 8.72 4.95
CA HIS A 778 -25.18 7.34 4.61
C HIS A 778 -25.32 6.36 5.79
N ARG A 779 -25.73 6.82 6.98
CA ARG A 779 -25.67 6.03 8.22
C ARG A 779 -26.57 4.79 8.24
N ALA A 780 -27.66 4.82 7.48
CA ALA A 780 -28.70 3.79 7.36
C ALA A 780 -29.33 3.88 5.97
N PHE A 781 -30.18 2.91 5.62
CA PHE A 781 -30.91 2.90 4.36
C PHE A 781 -32.35 3.39 4.53
N GLY A 782 -32.82 4.16 3.56
CA GLY A 782 -34.19 4.66 3.45
C GLY A 782 -34.48 5.10 2.01
N GLY A 783 -35.69 5.58 1.75
CA GLY A 783 -36.12 5.97 0.39
C GLY A 783 -35.81 4.91 -0.67
N TYR A 784 -35.39 5.35 -1.86
CA TYR A 784 -35.05 4.45 -2.96
C TYR A 784 -33.58 4.02 -2.90
N CYS A 785 -33.36 2.72 -2.76
CA CYS A 785 -32.06 2.05 -2.81
C CYS A 785 -32.11 0.90 -3.81
N GLY A 786 -31.05 0.69 -4.59
CA GLY A 786 -31.06 -0.35 -5.61
C GLY A 786 -29.87 -0.32 -6.55
N THR A 787 -30.03 -1.04 -7.66
CA THR A 787 -29.04 -1.12 -8.75
C THR A 787 -29.75 -0.94 -10.09
N LEU A 788 -29.23 -0.07 -10.94
CA LEU A 788 -29.55 -0.03 -12.37
C LEU A 788 -28.50 -0.84 -13.12
N VAL A 789 -28.93 -1.79 -13.93
CA VAL A 789 -28.08 -2.46 -14.92
C VAL A 789 -28.32 -1.77 -16.25
N VAL A 790 -27.27 -1.26 -16.88
CA VAL A 790 -27.37 -0.38 -18.05
C VAL A 790 -26.53 -0.92 -19.20
N GLU A 791 -27.15 -1.01 -20.37
CA GLU A 791 -26.47 -1.26 -21.64
C GLU A 791 -26.19 0.07 -22.34
N ALA A 792 -24.96 0.25 -22.80
CA ALA A 792 -24.51 1.39 -23.57
C ALA A 792 -24.22 0.95 -25.01
N GLU A 793 -24.95 1.50 -25.97
CA GLU A 793 -24.77 1.26 -27.41
C GLU A 793 -24.07 2.48 -28.05
N THR A 794 -22.98 2.22 -28.77
CA THR A 794 -22.29 3.26 -29.55
C THR A 794 -23.11 3.62 -30.79
N LEU A 795 -23.45 4.90 -30.96
CA LEU A 795 -24.22 5.37 -32.12
C LEU A 795 -23.35 6.06 -33.18
N THR A 796 -22.25 6.69 -32.75
CA THR A 796 -21.20 7.21 -33.63
C THR A 796 -19.86 6.69 -33.14
N PRO A 797 -18.80 6.67 -34.00
CA PRO A 797 -17.49 6.21 -33.56
C PRO A 797 -17.05 6.90 -32.27
N MET A 798 -16.54 6.12 -31.33
CA MET A 798 -16.19 6.59 -29.99
C MET A 798 -14.70 6.48 -29.75
N ASN A 799 -14.10 7.59 -29.34
CA ASN A 799 -12.71 7.60 -28.89
C ASN A 799 -12.65 7.97 -27.41
N ILE A 800 -12.14 7.05 -26.60
CA ILE A 800 -11.60 7.33 -25.29
C ILE A 800 -10.16 6.85 -25.35
N GLN A 801 -9.23 7.77 -25.19
CA GLN A 801 -7.81 7.48 -25.32
C GLN A 801 -7.38 6.50 -24.21
N GLU A 802 -6.60 5.49 -24.58
CA GLU A 802 -5.88 4.66 -23.61
C GLU A 802 -4.97 5.49 -22.68
N SER A 803 -4.69 4.94 -21.50
CA SER A 803 -3.81 5.58 -20.49
C SER A 803 -2.42 4.96 -20.52
N GLY A 804 -1.40 5.74 -20.19
CA GLY A 804 0.01 5.31 -20.26
C GLY A 804 0.68 5.59 -21.60
N GLU A 805 1.54 4.67 -22.03
CA GLU A 805 2.30 4.73 -23.28
C GLU A 805 1.39 4.54 -24.51
N PRO A 806 1.60 5.24 -25.63
CA PRO A 806 0.86 4.95 -26.86
C PRO A 806 1.12 3.51 -27.33
N SER A 807 0.08 2.82 -27.78
CA SER A 807 0.23 1.46 -28.34
C SER A 807 1.06 1.43 -29.61
N PHE A 808 1.14 2.55 -30.34
CA PHE A 808 1.84 2.64 -31.61
C PHE A 808 2.59 3.97 -31.71
N THR A 809 3.82 3.93 -32.22
CA THR A 809 4.64 5.13 -32.45
C THR A 809 5.36 4.98 -33.78
N ALA A 810 5.43 6.05 -34.57
CA ALA A 810 6.20 6.12 -35.80
C ALA A 810 6.99 7.43 -35.87
N MET A 811 8.11 7.43 -36.58
CA MET A 811 8.91 8.64 -36.81
C MET A 811 8.52 9.28 -38.14
N LEU A 812 8.19 10.56 -38.13
CA LEU A 812 7.90 11.36 -39.32
C LEU A 812 8.61 12.71 -39.19
N GLU A 813 9.41 13.09 -40.19
CA GLU A 813 10.20 14.35 -40.16
C GLU A 813 11.09 14.49 -38.91
N ASN A 814 11.63 13.37 -38.41
CA ASN A 814 12.37 13.29 -37.14
C ASN A 814 11.56 13.61 -35.87
N GLU A 815 10.23 13.67 -35.95
CA GLU A 815 9.32 13.82 -34.81
C GLU A 815 8.54 12.53 -34.56
N PRO A 816 8.33 12.12 -33.30
CA PRO A 816 7.46 10.99 -32.97
C PRO A 816 5.99 11.37 -33.20
N VAL A 817 5.26 10.48 -33.89
CA VAL A 817 3.81 10.53 -34.05
C VAL A 817 3.22 9.33 -33.33
N ASN A 818 2.27 9.59 -32.43
CA ASN A 818 1.69 8.59 -31.53
C ASN A 818 0.30 8.16 -32.04
N GLY A 819 0.10 6.85 -32.17
CA GLY A 819 -1.17 6.20 -32.44
C GLY A 819 -1.76 5.61 -31.17
N TRP A 820 -2.93 6.10 -30.78
CA TRP A 820 -3.59 5.71 -29.53
C TRP A 820 -4.70 4.69 -29.76
N ASP A 821 -4.67 3.58 -29.04
CA ASP A 821 -5.79 2.66 -29.02
C ASP A 821 -6.96 3.18 -28.14
N PHE A 822 -8.10 2.51 -28.22
CA PHE A 822 -9.23 2.73 -27.33
C PHE A 822 -8.91 2.27 -25.90
N PHE A 823 -9.46 2.95 -24.90
CA PHE A 823 -9.25 2.62 -23.50
C PHE A 823 -9.59 1.16 -23.18
N SER A 824 -8.63 0.47 -22.56
CA SER A 824 -8.76 -0.89 -22.06
C SER A 824 -8.22 -0.98 -20.63
N LEU A 825 -8.70 -1.97 -19.89
CA LEU A 825 -8.19 -2.32 -18.57
C LEU A 825 -6.87 -3.09 -18.75
N SER A 826 -5.80 -2.35 -19.02
CA SER A 826 -4.50 -2.89 -19.42
C SER A 826 -3.33 -2.17 -18.73
N PRO A 827 -2.12 -2.79 -18.70
CA PRO A 827 -0.91 -2.16 -18.22
C PRO A 827 -0.56 -0.82 -18.89
N PRO A 828 0.08 0.11 -18.16
CA PRO A 828 0.48 1.41 -18.71
C PRO A 828 1.57 1.30 -19.78
N GLU A 829 2.44 0.29 -19.71
CA GLU A 829 3.49 0.02 -20.71
C GLU A 829 2.89 -0.73 -21.91
N ALA A 830 3.18 -0.27 -23.13
CA ALA A 830 2.58 -0.85 -24.33
C ALA A 830 3.03 -2.30 -24.56
N SER A 831 4.28 -2.63 -24.24
CA SER A 831 4.87 -3.96 -24.38
C SER A 831 4.28 -5.02 -23.43
N GLN A 832 3.63 -4.59 -22.35
CA GLN A 832 3.02 -5.47 -21.36
C GLN A 832 1.51 -5.71 -21.62
N ARG A 833 0.94 -5.09 -22.65
CA ARG A 833 -0.50 -5.23 -22.96
C ARG A 833 -0.74 -6.53 -23.71
N ASN A 834 -1.69 -7.32 -23.22
CA ASN A 834 -2.17 -8.50 -23.93
C ASN A 834 -2.82 -8.13 -25.28
N ALA A 835 -2.76 -9.06 -26.24
CA ALA A 835 -3.48 -8.93 -27.50
C ALA A 835 -5.00 -8.89 -27.28
N ASP A 836 -5.49 -9.74 -26.36
CA ASP A 836 -6.90 -9.82 -25.97
C ASP A 836 -7.25 -8.74 -24.94
N ARG A 837 -7.33 -7.48 -25.41
CA ARG A 837 -7.60 -6.32 -24.56
C ARG A 837 -9.04 -6.30 -24.08
N ILE A 838 -9.23 -6.06 -22.78
CA ILE A 838 -10.57 -5.82 -22.20
C ILE A 838 -10.89 -4.33 -22.35
N TYR A 839 -11.55 -3.99 -23.46
CA TYR A 839 -11.99 -2.61 -23.70
C TYR A 839 -13.14 -2.21 -22.78
N ALA A 840 -13.13 -0.96 -22.34
CA ALA A 840 -14.16 -0.47 -21.43
C ALA A 840 -14.45 1.04 -21.59
N LEU A 841 -15.61 1.48 -21.14
CA LEU A 841 -15.86 2.88 -20.81
C LEU A 841 -15.46 3.12 -19.34
N PRO A 842 -14.56 4.08 -19.04
CA PRO A 842 -14.18 4.37 -17.67
C PRO A 842 -15.37 4.83 -16.81
N ALA A 843 -15.51 4.26 -15.61
CA ALA A 843 -16.59 4.59 -14.67
C ALA A 843 -16.69 6.10 -14.38
N ARG A 844 -15.54 6.76 -14.21
CA ARG A 844 -15.46 8.21 -13.97
C ARG A 844 -15.99 9.05 -15.13
N SER A 845 -15.77 8.61 -16.37
CA SER A 845 -16.26 9.29 -17.57
C SER A 845 -17.78 9.17 -17.68
N ILE A 846 -18.33 7.98 -17.41
CA ILE A 846 -19.78 7.74 -17.36
C ILE A 846 -20.42 8.61 -16.26
N LYS A 847 -19.85 8.58 -15.05
CA LYS A 847 -20.28 9.42 -13.92
C LYS A 847 -20.27 10.90 -14.29
N GLY A 848 -19.20 11.39 -14.91
CA GLY A 848 -19.06 12.79 -15.29
C GLY A 848 -20.09 13.21 -16.34
N MET A 849 -20.34 12.37 -17.35
CA MET A 849 -21.36 12.59 -18.37
C MET A 849 -22.76 12.69 -17.75
N LEU A 850 -23.15 11.71 -16.92
CA LEU A 850 -24.47 11.69 -16.29
C LEU A 850 -24.64 12.80 -15.27
N ARG A 851 -23.59 13.12 -14.49
CA ARG A 851 -23.59 14.27 -13.57
C ARG A 851 -23.84 15.57 -14.32
N HIS A 852 -23.24 15.76 -15.49
CA HIS A 852 -23.44 16.99 -16.29
C HIS A 852 -24.89 17.15 -16.74
N ILE A 853 -25.49 16.08 -17.29
CA ILE A 853 -26.91 16.11 -17.70
C ILE A 853 -27.82 16.33 -16.48
N TYR A 854 -27.55 15.65 -15.37
CA TYR A 854 -28.30 15.82 -14.13
C TYR A 854 -28.22 17.26 -13.59
N SER A 855 -27.03 17.87 -13.57
CA SER A 855 -26.84 19.26 -13.15
C SER A 855 -27.69 20.25 -13.96
N ILE A 856 -27.84 20.02 -15.27
CA ILE A 856 -28.72 20.84 -16.12
C ILE A 856 -30.18 20.55 -15.78
N ALA A 857 -30.56 19.28 -15.70
CA ALA A 857 -31.93 18.85 -15.36
C ALA A 857 -32.40 19.32 -13.97
N THR A 858 -31.48 19.73 -13.10
CA THR A 858 -31.78 20.28 -11.76
C THR A 858 -31.37 21.74 -11.58
N ASP A 859 -31.01 22.46 -12.64
CA ASP A 859 -30.50 23.85 -12.61
C ASP A 859 -29.49 24.10 -11.46
N SER A 860 -28.50 23.21 -11.34
CA SER A 860 -27.52 23.23 -10.25
C SER A 860 -26.35 24.20 -10.51
N ARG A 861 -26.68 25.45 -10.86
CA ARG A 861 -25.71 26.50 -11.21
C ARG A 861 -25.04 27.15 -10.01
N GLY A 862 -25.72 27.16 -8.86
CA GLY A 862 -25.17 27.69 -7.61
C GLY A 862 -24.10 26.75 -7.04
N GLU A 863 -22.93 27.30 -6.71
CA GLU A 863 -21.92 26.57 -5.96
C GLU A 863 -22.44 26.21 -4.57
N SER A 864 -22.08 25.03 -4.07
CA SER A 864 -22.40 24.62 -2.71
C SER A 864 -21.41 25.30 -1.74
N PRO A 865 -21.86 26.24 -0.87
CA PRO A 865 -20.95 26.97 0.02
C PRO A 865 -20.41 26.10 1.17
N ASP A 866 -21.21 25.16 1.65
CA ASP A 866 -20.87 24.24 2.73
C ASP A 866 -21.77 22.99 2.69
N ILE A 867 -21.40 21.97 3.46
CA ILE A 867 -22.10 20.67 3.48
C ILE A 867 -23.57 20.72 3.91
N SER A 868 -24.03 21.79 4.56
CA SER A 868 -25.45 21.96 4.94
C SER A 868 -26.31 22.53 3.82
N ARG A 869 -25.69 23.09 2.77
CA ARG A 869 -26.35 23.81 1.68
C ARG A 869 -25.87 23.32 0.32
N LEU A 870 -26.00 22.01 0.08
CA LEU A 870 -25.59 21.40 -1.19
C LEU A 870 -26.62 21.65 -2.30
N ASN A 871 -26.14 21.97 -3.51
CA ASN A 871 -26.99 21.92 -4.69
C ASN A 871 -27.41 20.45 -5.00
N PRO A 872 -28.47 20.23 -5.81
CA PRO A 872 -28.97 18.89 -6.09
C PRO A 872 -27.94 17.91 -6.68
N SER A 873 -27.05 18.39 -7.54
CA SER A 873 -26.01 17.56 -8.17
C SER A 873 -24.93 17.13 -7.16
N ASP A 874 -24.47 18.05 -6.32
CA ASP A 874 -23.48 17.81 -5.26
C ASP A 874 -24.02 16.86 -4.18
N SER A 875 -25.28 17.05 -3.77
CA SER A 875 -25.99 16.16 -2.84
C SER A 875 -26.08 14.71 -3.34
N LEU A 876 -26.16 14.51 -4.66
CA LEU A 876 -26.33 13.19 -5.27
C LEU A 876 -25.01 12.55 -5.69
N PHE A 877 -24.15 13.27 -6.40
CA PHE A 877 -22.90 12.74 -6.97
C PHE A 877 -21.69 12.90 -6.04
N GLY A 878 -21.86 13.59 -4.91
CA GLY A 878 -20.84 13.85 -3.91
C GLY A 878 -20.17 15.20 -4.11
N TRP A 879 -19.55 15.69 -3.04
CA TRP A 879 -18.98 17.03 -2.95
C TRP A 879 -17.76 17.06 -2.03
N VAL A 880 -16.81 17.94 -2.37
CA VAL A 880 -15.63 18.25 -1.55
C VAL A 880 -15.48 19.76 -1.56
N GLY A 881 -15.62 20.38 -0.40
CA GLY A 881 -15.38 21.80 -0.18
C GLY A 881 -14.20 22.06 0.74
N ASP A 882 -14.06 23.33 1.09
CA ASP A 882 -12.89 23.83 1.81
C ASP A 882 -13.03 23.66 3.32
N GLY A 883 -11.96 23.18 3.97
CA GLY A 883 -11.89 23.06 5.42
C GLY A 883 -12.24 21.68 5.99
N PRO A 884 -12.13 21.52 7.32
CA PRO A 884 -12.26 20.23 7.97
C PRO A 884 -13.69 19.72 7.88
N ASN A 885 -13.82 18.43 7.57
CA ASN A 885 -15.10 17.73 7.50
C ASN A 885 -16.09 18.25 6.43
N GLN A 886 -15.65 19.06 5.47
CA GLN A 886 -16.46 19.56 4.34
C GLN A 886 -16.37 18.62 3.13
N ALA A 887 -16.66 17.33 3.34
CA ALA A 887 -16.71 16.36 2.25
C ALA A 887 -17.90 15.43 2.44
N LEU A 888 -18.56 15.06 1.34
CA LEU A 888 -19.68 14.14 1.29
C LEU A 888 -19.46 13.14 0.16
N MET A 889 -19.54 11.84 0.46
CA MET A 889 -19.53 10.82 -0.58
C MET A 889 -20.84 10.89 -1.38
N GLY A 890 -20.75 10.74 -2.71
CA GLY A 890 -21.95 10.64 -3.54
C GLY A 890 -22.80 9.43 -3.17
N ARG A 891 -24.10 9.51 -3.44
CA ARG A 891 -25.10 8.45 -3.25
C ARG A 891 -25.27 7.53 -4.46
N LEU A 892 -24.40 7.70 -5.47
CA LEU A 892 -24.32 6.89 -6.68
C LEU A 892 -22.90 6.33 -6.83
N ALA A 893 -22.81 5.04 -7.21
CA ALA A 893 -21.56 4.40 -7.60
C ALA A 893 -21.69 3.74 -8.97
N PHE A 894 -20.72 4.00 -9.85
CA PHE A 894 -20.70 3.54 -11.23
C PHE A 894 -19.64 2.47 -11.42
N SER A 895 -19.96 1.33 -12.03
CA SER A 895 -18.93 0.38 -12.48
C SER A 895 -18.31 0.82 -13.81
N PHE A 896 -17.19 0.22 -14.18
CA PHE A 896 -16.67 0.31 -15.55
C PHE A 896 -17.67 -0.35 -16.50
N ALA A 897 -17.83 0.19 -17.72
CA ALA A 897 -18.65 -0.45 -18.74
C ALA A 897 -17.78 -1.32 -19.63
N ARG A 898 -17.75 -2.63 -19.40
CA ARG A 898 -16.98 -3.55 -20.23
C ARG A 898 -17.72 -3.77 -21.54
N PHE A 899 -17.00 -3.70 -22.65
CA PHE A 899 -17.52 -4.21 -23.91
C PHE A 899 -17.52 -5.74 -23.84
N GLY A 900 -18.59 -6.35 -24.36
CA GLY A 900 -18.63 -7.80 -24.54
C GLY A 900 -17.71 -8.24 -25.67
N GLU A 901 -17.99 -9.40 -26.25
CA GLU A 901 -17.41 -9.79 -27.53
C GLU A 901 -17.73 -8.71 -28.59
N LEU A 902 -16.67 -8.14 -29.17
CA LEU A 902 -16.80 -7.08 -30.17
C LEU A 902 -17.31 -7.67 -31.48
N LYS A 903 -18.28 -7.01 -32.11
CA LYS A 903 -18.76 -7.44 -33.44
C LYS A 903 -17.78 -7.06 -34.54
N GLN A 904 -17.00 -6.00 -34.29
CA GLN A 904 -15.97 -5.51 -35.18
C GLN A 904 -14.81 -4.93 -34.38
N GLU A 905 -13.60 -5.05 -34.91
CA GLU A 905 -12.45 -4.42 -34.29
C GLU A 905 -12.54 -2.88 -34.31
N PRO A 906 -11.98 -2.20 -33.30
CA PRO A 906 -11.87 -0.75 -33.33
C PRO A 906 -11.10 -0.27 -34.58
N ALA A 907 -11.61 0.75 -35.26
CA ALA A 907 -11.03 1.26 -36.50
C ALA A 907 -10.16 2.49 -36.28
N TRP A 908 -9.14 2.67 -37.14
CA TRP A 908 -8.27 3.84 -37.11
C TRP A 908 -8.92 5.07 -37.72
N PHE A 909 -8.72 6.22 -37.07
CA PHE A 909 -9.12 7.54 -37.54
C PHE A 909 -7.95 8.51 -37.49
N LYS A 910 -7.94 9.42 -38.47
CA LYS A 910 -7.04 10.58 -38.56
C LYS A 910 -7.85 11.86 -38.39
N ALA A 911 -7.50 12.67 -37.38
CA ALA A 911 -8.06 14.00 -37.17
C ALA A 911 -6.95 15.07 -37.27
N PRO A 912 -6.85 15.79 -38.40
CA PRO A 912 -5.94 16.92 -38.58
C PRO A 912 -6.19 18.05 -37.57
N TYR A 913 -5.14 18.76 -37.18
CA TYR A 913 -5.17 19.96 -36.34
C TYR A 913 -4.55 21.16 -37.11
N PRO A 914 -5.09 22.38 -36.97
CA PRO A 914 -6.26 22.76 -36.19
C PRO A 914 -7.58 22.32 -36.86
N TYR A 915 -8.57 21.97 -36.04
CA TYR A 915 -9.93 21.60 -36.50
C TYR A 915 -11.01 22.58 -36.00
N GLY A 916 -10.61 23.72 -35.43
CA GLY A 916 -11.52 24.72 -34.84
C GLY A 916 -12.41 25.42 -35.86
N ASP A 917 -11.93 25.58 -37.10
CA ASP A 917 -12.59 26.28 -38.20
C ASP A 917 -13.83 25.55 -38.72
N TRP A 918 -13.95 24.25 -38.46
CA TRP A 918 -15.10 23.46 -38.91
C TRP A 918 -16.30 23.69 -38.01
N GLN A 919 -17.47 23.98 -38.56
CA GLN A 919 -18.72 24.13 -37.81
C GLN A 919 -19.87 23.37 -38.47
N TYR A 920 -20.66 22.68 -37.66
CA TYR A 920 -21.89 22.05 -38.13
C TYR A 920 -23.07 23.01 -37.96
N SER A 921 -23.64 23.48 -39.08
CA SER A 921 -24.75 24.44 -39.09
C SER A 921 -25.66 24.23 -40.30
N GLY A 922 -26.98 24.36 -40.11
CA GLY A 922 -27.95 24.12 -41.20
C GLY A 922 -27.87 22.70 -41.76
N SER A 923 -27.61 21.71 -40.89
CA SER A 923 -27.41 20.30 -41.25
C SER A 923 -26.20 20.01 -42.15
N GLN A 924 -25.26 20.94 -42.29
CA GLN A 924 -24.05 20.78 -43.09
C GLN A 924 -22.79 21.22 -42.33
N TRP A 925 -21.67 20.59 -42.66
CA TRP A 925 -20.34 21.01 -42.21
C TRP A 925 -19.83 22.16 -43.08
N LYS A 926 -19.39 23.25 -42.45
CA LYS A 926 -18.79 24.41 -43.11
C LYS A 926 -17.41 24.67 -42.51
N ASN A 927 -16.41 24.89 -43.35
CA ASN A 927 -15.11 25.40 -42.91
C ASN A 927 -15.18 26.94 -42.91
N MET A 928 -14.99 27.55 -41.75
CA MET A 928 -14.94 29.00 -41.56
C MET A 928 -13.53 29.35 -41.10
N PRO A 929 -12.66 29.84 -42.00
CA PRO A 929 -11.31 30.27 -41.64
C PRO A 929 -11.33 31.27 -40.49
N ASP A 930 -10.41 31.10 -39.52
CA ASP A 930 -10.31 31.89 -38.28
C ASP A 930 -11.56 31.78 -37.37
N GLY A 931 -12.44 30.83 -37.64
CA GLY A 931 -13.65 30.58 -36.90
C GLY A 931 -13.39 29.78 -35.62
N VAL A 932 -14.04 30.17 -34.52
CA VAL A 932 -14.02 29.36 -33.29
C VAL A 932 -15.18 28.38 -33.31
N ALA A 933 -14.92 27.14 -32.89
CA ALA A 933 -15.92 26.10 -32.72
C ALA A 933 -17.18 26.61 -31.98
N LYS A 934 -18.35 26.50 -32.63
CA LYS A 934 -19.61 27.03 -32.08
C LYS A 934 -19.97 26.26 -30.80
N ARG A 935 -20.17 27.00 -29.70
CA ARG A 935 -20.61 26.45 -28.41
C ARG A 935 -22.13 26.46 -28.36
N MET A 936 -22.73 25.31 -28.04
CA MET A 936 -24.14 25.26 -27.65
C MET A 936 -24.19 25.38 -26.13
N LEU A 937 -24.82 26.46 -25.65
CA LEU A 937 -24.99 26.74 -24.23
C LEU A 937 -26.48 26.66 -23.89
N ILE A 938 -26.80 26.00 -22.78
CA ILE A 938 -28.11 26.06 -22.15
C ILE A 938 -28.03 27.11 -21.02
N ASP A 939 -28.97 28.07 -21.04
CA ASP A 939 -29.02 29.20 -20.10
C ASP A 939 -27.70 29.98 -19.98
N ASN A 940 -26.97 30.13 -21.10
CA ASN A 940 -25.63 30.75 -21.20
C ASN A 940 -24.56 30.17 -20.25
N THR A 941 -24.85 29.03 -19.61
CA THR A 941 -24.02 28.48 -18.53
C THR A 941 -23.52 27.10 -18.91
N TRP A 942 -24.39 26.20 -19.38
CA TRP A 942 -24.04 24.80 -19.52
C TRP A 942 -23.67 24.45 -20.95
N ARG A 943 -22.41 24.05 -21.18
CA ARG A 943 -21.99 23.60 -22.51
C ARG A 943 -22.48 22.20 -22.79
N VAL A 944 -23.20 22.03 -23.90
CA VAL A 944 -23.60 20.72 -24.45
C VAL A 944 -23.00 20.57 -25.84
N PHE A 945 -22.61 19.35 -26.20
CA PHE A 945 -22.08 19.03 -27.52
C PHE A 945 -23.22 18.47 -28.39
N PRO A 946 -23.63 19.16 -29.47
CA PRO A 946 -24.68 18.64 -30.33
C PRO A 946 -24.23 17.38 -31.06
N HIS A 947 -25.20 16.55 -31.46
CA HIS A 947 -24.95 15.42 -32.34
C HIS A 947 -24.82 15.91 -33.79
N ALA A 948 -23.79 15.41 -34.47
CA ALA A 948 -23.47 15.73 -35.85
C ALA A 948 -22.84 14.49 -36.50
N PRO A 949 -22.98 14.32 -37.83
CA PRO A 949 -22.20 13.33 -38.56
C PRO A 949 -20.70 13.65 -38.46
N LEU A 950 -19.84 12.68 -38.79
CA LEU A 950 -18.40 12.90 -38.80
C LEU A 950 -18.03 14.11 -39.67
N ALA A 951 -17.14 14.95 -39.14
CA ALA A 951 -16.63 16.09 -39.88
C ALA A 951 -15.83 15.61 -41.12
N PRO A 952 -15.98 16.25 -42.30
CA PRO A 952 -15.30 15.82 -43.53
C PRO A 952 -13.76 15.81 -43.44
N ILE A 953 -13.20 16.60 -42.51
CA ILE A 953 -11.75 16.63 -42.25
C ILE A 953 -11.24 15.37 -41.53
N VAL A 954 -12.14 14.58 -40.92
CA VAL A 954 -11.78 13.35 -40.22
C VAL A 954 -11.98 12.16 -41.15
N GLY A 955 -10.92 11.40 -41.39
CA GLY A 955 -10.95 10.21 -42.22
C GLY A 955 -10.73 8.94 -41.41
N GLN A 956 -11.48 7.88 -41.71
CA GLN A 956 -11.09 6.53 -41.33
C GLN A 956 -9.90 6.10 -42.20
N VAL A 957 -8.88 5.49 -41.59
CA VAL A 957 -7.68 4.99 -42.28
C VAL A 957 -7.56 3.48 -42.05
N GLY A 958 -6.85 2.77 -42.93
CA GLY A 958 -6.72 1.31 -42.83
C GLY A 958 -5.86 0.87 -41.64
N ASP A 959 -4.62 1.36 -41.60
CA ASP A 959 -3.64 1.05 -40.55
C ASP A 959 -3.05 2.33 -39.95
N PHE A 960 -2.32 2.19 -38.84
CA PHE A 960 -1.48 3.25 -38.33
C PHE A 960 -0.27 3.51 -39.25
N LYS A 961 -0.46 4.39 -40.23
CA LYS A 961 0.56 4.90 -41.14
C LYS A 961 0.47 6.43 -41.17
N PRO A 962 1.05 7.13 -40.18
CA PRO A 962 0.92 8.58 -40.10
C PRO A 962 1.62 9.25 -41.29
N ASP A 963 0.94 10.21 -41.92
CA ASP A 963 1.40 10.97 -43.08
C ASP A 963 1.66 12.45 -42.76
N THR A 964 1.26 12.89 -41.56
CA THR A 964 1.55 14.23 -41.05
C THR A 964 1.68 14.24 -39.54
N VAL A 965 2.60 15.07 -39.08
CA VAL A 965 2.84 15.46 -37.69
C VAL A 965 1.71 16.31 -37.10
N GLN A 966 0.93 16.99 -37.93
CA GLN A 966 -0.17 17.89 -37.53
C GLN A 966 -1.52 17.17 -37.35
N ALA A 967 -1.55 15.85 -37.23
CA ALA A 967 -2.78 15.09 -37.03
C ALA A 967 -2.72 14.19 -35.79
N ARG A 968 -3.89 13.94 -35.21
CA ARG A 968 -4.07 12.91 -34.18
C ARG A 968 -4.54 11.63 -34.83
N TYR A 969 -3.90 10.52 -34.48
CA TYR A 969 -4.26 9.17 -34.91
C TYR A 969 -4.74 8.37 -33.71
N PHE A 970 -5.91 7.76 -33.85
CA PHE A 970 -6.50 6.99 -32.75
C PHE A 970 -7.45 5.92 -33.27
N ARG A 971 -7.61 4.84 -32.51
CA ARG A 971 -8.67 3.87 -32.73
C ARG A 971 -9.96 4.30 -32.05
N ALA A 972 -11.09 3.98 -32.66
CA ALA A 972 -12.40 4.26 -32.13
C ALA A 972 -13.28 3.01 -32.14
N MET A 973 -14.06 2.84 -31.07
CA MET A 973 -15.14 1.86 -31.05
C MET A 973 -16.21 2.27 -32.04
N LEU A 974 -16.51 1.38 -32.97
CA LEU A 974 -17.43 1.65 -34.07
C LEU A 974 -18.91 1.57 -33.60
N PRO A 975 -19.86 2.14 -34.36
CA PRO A 975 -21.28 2.08 -34.03
C PRO A 975 -21.82 0.65 -33.96
N GLY A 976 -22.75 0.41 -33.03
CA GLY A 976 -23.41 -0.89 -32.80
C GLY A 976 -22.73 -1.80 -31.78
N GLU A 977 -21.56 -1.37 -31.26
CA GLU A 977 -20.87 -2.02 -30.14
C GLU A 977 -21.59 -1.74 -28.83
N ARG A 978 -21.56 -2.72 -27.92
CA ARG A 978 -22.31 -2.69 -26.67
C ARG A 978 -21.43 -2.93 -25.46
N ALA A 979 -21.55 -2.04 -24.49
CA ALA A 979 -20.93 -2.18 -23.18
C ALA A 979 -21.98 -2.27 -22.08
N ARG A 980 -21.66 -2.95 -20.97
CA ARG A 980 -22.57 -3.08 -19.82
C ARG A 980 -21.93 -2.57 -18.55
N PHE A 981 -22.69 -1.81 -17.77
CA PHE A 981 -22.28 -1.32 -16.45
C PHE A 981 -23.44 -1.28 -15.47
N THR A 982 -23.13 -0.99 -14.21
CA THR A 982 -24.10 -0.86 -13.13
C THR A 982 -24.01 0.50 -12.47
N ILE A 983 -25.15 1.01 -12.01
CA ILE A 983 -25.26 2.18 -11.14
C ILE A 983 -25.90 1.71 -9.83
N ARG A 984 -25.11 1.61 -8.77
CA ARG A 984 -25.62 1.38 -7.41
C ARG A 984 -26.06 2.71 -6.82
N PHE A 985 -27.22 2.75 -6.18
CA PHE A 985 -27.78 3.97 -5.60
C PHE A 985 -28.44 3.69 -4.26
N TRP A 986 -28.45 4.71 -3.39
CA TRP A 986 -29.02 4.59 -2.06
C TRP A 986 -29.59 5.92 -1.56
N ASN A 987 -30.61 5.83 -0.72
CA ASN A 987 -31.22 6.96 -0.03
C ASN A 987 -31.71 8.06 -0.99
N LEU A 988 -32.17 7.71 -2.19
CA LEU A 988 -32.74 8.68 -3.12
C LEU A 988 -34.14 9.06 -2.69
N LEU A 989 -34.45 10.35 -2.82
CA LEU A 989 -35.82 10.83 -2.82
C LEU A 989 -36.51 10.40 -4.12
N GLU A 990 -37.84 10.32 -4.10
CA GLU A 990 -38.61 9.93 -5.30
C GLU A 990 -38.27 10.79 -6.51
N GLU A 991 -38.23 12.12 -6.34
CA GLU A 991 -37.88 13.02 -7.45
C GLU A 991 -36.45 12.84 -7.94
N GLU A 992 -35.49 12.59 -7.04
CA GLU A 992 -34.11 12.33 -7.43
C GLU A 992 -34.01 11.03 -8.24
N PHE A 993 -34.74 9.99 -7.82
CA PHE A 993 -34.79 8.73 -8.53
C PHE A 993 -35.42 8.87 -9.92
N GLN A 994 -36.58 9.52 -10.04
CA GLN A 994 -37.24 9.75 -11.33
C GLN A 994 -36.35 10.59 -12.27
N ARG A 995 -35.73 11.67 -11.77
CA ARG A 995 -34.80 12.49 -12.57
C ARG A 995 -33.57 11.69 -13.01
N LEU A 996 -33.02 10.85 -12.11
CA LEU A 996 -31.90 9.96 -12.45
C LEU A 996 -32.29 8.98 -13.56
N LEU A 997 -33.46 8.35 -13.48
CA LEU A 997 -33.95 7.42 -14.50
C LEU A 997 -34.00 8.09 -15.88
N TRP A 998 -34.53 9.31 -15.98
CA TRP A 998 -34.55 10.05 -17.24
C TRP A 998 -33.15 10.43 -17.72
N CYS A 999 -32.28 10.89 -16.82
CA CYS A 999 -30.89 11.24 -17.18
C CYS A 999 -30.10 10.02 -17.66
N VAL A 1000 -30.41 8.82 -17.17
CA VAL A 1000 -29.78 7.56 -17.59
C VAL A 1000 -30.41 7.04 -18.89
N ALA A 1001 -31.73 6.90 -18.96
CA ALA A 1001 -32.45 6.42 -20.13
C ALA A 1001 -33.28 7.56 -20.75
N LEU A 1002 -32.62 8.31 -21.64
CA LEU A 1002 -33.26 9.41 -22.37
C LEU A 1002 -34.37 8.89 -23.30
N ASP A 1003 -35.18 9.81 -23.82
CA ASP A 1003 -36.18 9.49 -24.86
C ASP A 1003 -35.50 8.92 -26.13
N PRO A 1004 -36.18 8.07 -26.93
CA PRO A 1004 -35.54 7.29 -28.01
C PRO A 1004 -34.79 8.12 -29.07
N ASP A 1005 -35.23 9.35 -29.31
CA ASP A 1005 -34.66 10.33 -30.25
C ASP A 1005 -33.53 11.17 -29.64
N LEU A 1006 -33.16 10.92 -28.39
CA LEU A 1006 -32.08 11.59 -27.68
C LEU A 1006 -30.91 10.64 -27.44
N ALA A 1007 -29.70 11.20 -27.36
CA ALA A 1007 -28.49 10.45 -27.07
C ALA A 1007 -27.56 11.20 -26.11
N HIS A 1008 -26.68 10.46 -25.44
CA HIS A 1008 -25.60 11.04 -24.65
C HIS A 1008 -24.35 11.27 -25.50
N LYS A 1009 -23.43 12.11 -25.00
CA LYS A 1009 -22.19 12.46 -25.71
C LYS A 1009 -20.97 12.35 -24.78
N MET A 1010 -20.03 11.46 -25.11
CA MET A 1010 -18.84 11.16 -24.29
C MET A 1010 -17.56 11.02 -25.14
N GLY A 1011 -16.39 11.11 -24.51
CA GLY A 1011 -15.09 10.87 -25.16
C GLY A 1011 -14.44 12.10 -25.79
N ASN A 1012 -13.39 11.84 -26.57
CA ASN A 1012 -12.62 12.83 -27.30
C ASN A 1012 -13.26 13.16 -28.66
N ASN A 1013 -12.89 14.31 -29.23
CA ASN A 1013 -13.36 14.75 -30.55
C ASN A 1013 -14.89 14.80 -30.72
N ARG A 1014 -15.64 14.95 -29.60
CA ARG A 1014 -17.11 15.07 -29.58
C ARG A 1014 -17.64 16.12 -30.55
N TYR A 1015 -16.91 17.22 -30.66
CA TYR A 1015 -17.22 18.31 -31.58
C TYR A 1015 -17.22 17.88 -33.04
N LEU A 1016 -16.38 16.91 -33.44
CA LEU A 1016 -16.22 16.42 -34.82
C LEU A 1016 -17.15 15.24 -35.17
N GLY A 1017 -18.20 15.01 -34.39
CA GLY A 1017 -19.19 13.95 -34.61
C GLY A 1017 -18.98 12.66 -33.81
N PHE A 1018 -17.87 12.52 -33.08
CA PHE A 1018 -17.57 11.31 -32.29
C PHE A 1018 -18.41 11.20 -31.00
N GLY A 1019 -18.55 9.99 -30.48
CA GLY A 1019 -18.88 9.77 -29.07
C GLY A 1019 -20.36 9.78 -28.70
N SER A 1020 -21.28 9.59 -29.65
CA SER A 1020 -22.71 9.50 -29.34
C SER A 1020 -23.06 8.12 -28.77
N LEU A 1021 -23.85 8.07 -27.70
CA LEU A 1021 -24.23 6.86 -26.95
C LEU A 1021 -25.73 6.81 -26.73
N ARG A 1022 -26.30 5.62 -26.84
CA ARG A 1022 -27.63 5.34 -26.29
C ARG A 1022 -27.48 4.47 -25.06
N LEU A 1023 -28.15 4.85 -23.98
CA LEU A 1023 -28.20 4.07 -22.75
C LEU A 1023 -29.59 3.47 -22.56
N LYS A 1024 -29.64 2.19 -22.17
CA LYS A 1024 -30.88 1.47 -21.89
C LYS A 1024 -30.79 0.79 -20.53
N ILE A 1025 -31.80 1.00 -19.68
CA ILE A 1025 -31.96 0.28 -18.43
C ILE A 1025 -32.46 -1.13 -18.75
N LEU A 1026 -31.80 -2.15 -18.21
CA LEU A 1026 -32.12 -3.55 -18.42
C LEU A 1026 -33.05 -4.09 -17.33
N PRO A 1027 -33.81 -5.17 -17.60
CA PRO A 1027 -34.74 -5.79 -16.65
C PRO A 1027 -34.11 -6.28 -15.35
N ASP A 1028 -32.79 -6.53 -15.36
CA ASP A 1028 -32.02 -6.92 -14.17
C ASP A 1028 -31.87 -5.79 -13.13
N SER A 1029 -32.40 -4.59 -13.43
CA SER A 1029 -32.43 -3.46 -12.51
C SER A 1029 -33.48 -3.63 -11.42
N PHE A 1030 -33.11 -3.33 -10.18
CA PHE A 1030 -33.99 -3.57 -9.03
C PHE A 1030 -33.84 -2.51 -7.93
N LEU A 1031 -34.92 -2.32 -7.17
CA LEU A 1031 -34.92 -1.71 -5.84
C LEU A 1031 -34.74 -2.80 -4.77
N THR A 1032 -34.16 -2.42 -3.64
CA THR A 1032 -33.89 -3.32 -2.51
C THR A 1032 -34.95 -3.12 -1.44
N ASP A 1033 -35.70 -4.18 -1.13
CA ASP A 1033 -36.48 -4.28 0.10
C ASP A 1033 -35.56 -4.79 1.22
N TRP A 1034 -35.09 -3.85 2.05
CA TRP A 1034 -34.15 -4.15 3.13
C TRP A 1034 -34.74 -5.04 4.22
N ASN A 1035 -36.05 -4.97 4.47
CA ASN A 1035 -36.70 -5.82 5.46
C ASN A 1035 -36.70 -7.27 4.97
N LYS A 1036 -37.10 -7.48 3.71
CA LYS A 1036 -37.11 -8.81 3.11
C LYS A 1036 -35.70 -9.41 3.01
N ARG A 1037 -34.72 -8.61 2.56
CA ARG A 1037 -33.34 -9.05 2.31
C ARG A 1037 -32.68 -9.72 3.51
N TYR A 1038 -32.95 -9.24 4.73
CA TYR A 1038 -32.37 -9.78 5.96
C TYR A 1038 -33.34 -10.66 6.77
N SER A 1039 -34.58 -10.79 6.33
CA SER A 1039 -35.60 -11.68 6.92
C SER A 1039 -35.59 -13.13 6.37
N GLY A 1040 -34.69 -13.44 5.43
CA GLY A 1040 -34.60 -14.77 4.81
C GLY A 1040 -35.52 -15.00 3.61
N GLU A 1041 -36.23 -13.96 3.14
CA GLU A 1041 -37.03 -14.01 1.91
C GLU A 1041 -36.15 -13.76 0.68
N ASP A 1042 -36.28 -14.58 -0.37
CA ASP A 1042 -35.47 -14.46 -1.60
C ASP A 1042 -35.96 -13.37 -2.58
N ASN A 1043 -37.21 -12.90 -2.45
CA ASN A 1043 -37.86 -11.93 -3.34
C ASN A 1043 -37.64 -10.46 -2.93
N TRP A 1044 -36.53 -10.16 -2.26
CA TRP A 1044 -36.19 -8.81 -1.79
C TRP A 1044 -35.78 -7.83 -2.90
N ARG A 1045 -35.50 -8.34 -4.11
CA ARG A 1045 -35.24 -7.53 -5.31
C ARG A 1045 -36.57 -7.18 -5.97
N LEU A 1046 -36.96 -5.92 -5.89
CA LEU A 1046 -38.15 -5.40 -6.52
C LEU A 1046 -37.79 -4.88 -7.92
N PRO A 1047 -38.35 -5.43 -9.01
CA PRO A 1047 -38.00 -5.00 -10.36
C PRO A 1047 -38.34 -3.53 -10.59
N ILE A 1048 -37.52 -2.84 -11.40
CA ILE A 1048 -37.78 -1.45 -11.80
C ILE A 1048 -38.50 -1.45 -13.15
N GLU A 1049 -39.77 -1.09 -13.14
CA GLU A 1049 -40.53 -0.82 -14.35
C GLU A 1049 -40.23 0.63 -14.80
N SER A 1050 -39.20 0.81 -15.62
CA SER A 1050 -38.72 2.14 -16.01
C SER A 1050 -39.77 3.01 -16.71
N ASP A 1051 -40.73 2.39 -17.43
CA ASP A 1051 -41.75 3.11 -18.20
C ASP A 1051 -42.88 3.65 -17.32
N THR A 1052 -43.14 3.03 -16.17
CA THR A 1052 -44.15 3.48 -15.19
C THR A 1052 -43.61 4.53 -14.22
N LEU A 1053 -42.29 4.69 -14.15
CA LEU A 1053 -41.58 5.59 -13.23
C LEU A 1053 -40.96 6.82 -13.91
N ARG A 1054 -41.36 7.15 -15.16
CA ARG A 1054 -40.84 8.35 -15.83
C ARG A 1054 -41.21 9.63 -15.05
N PRO A 1055 -40.25 10.57 -14.88
CA PRO A 1055 -40.52 11.82 -14.18
C PRO A 1055 -41.60 12.63 -14.91
N ASP A 1056 -42.40 13.36 -14.13
CA ASP A 1056 -43.20 14.47 -14.67
C ASP A 1056 -42.25 15.42 -15.42
N PRO A 1057 -42.47 15.70 -16.72
CA PRO A 1057 -41.63 16.60 -17.51
C PRO A 1057 -41.39 17.97 -16.84
N ARG A 1058 -42.33 18.45 -16.02
CA ARG A 1058 -42.21 19.70 -15.27
C ARG A 1058 -41.12 19.67 -14.18
N LYS A 1059 -40.67 18.48 -13.77
CA LYS A 1059 -39.60 18.29 -12.79
C LYS A 1059 -38.20 18.28 -13.43
N ILE A 1060 -38.09 18.34 -14.76
CA ILE A 1060 -36.81 18.42 -15.49
C ILE A 1060 -36.57 19.87 -15.89
N GLY A 1061 -35.57 20.50 -15.27
CA GLY A 1061 -35.08 21.83 -15.63
C GLY A 1061 -34.52 21.85 -17.06
N HIS A 1062 -34.77 22.95 -17.79
CA HIS A 1062 -34.32 23.13 -19.17
C HIS A 1062 -34.67 21.99 -20.14
N LEU A 1063 -35.80 21.31 -19.92
CA LEU A 1063 -36.16 20.10 -20.70
C LEU A 1063 -36.19 20.35 -22.21
N ARG A 1064 -36.77 21.47 -22.67
CA ARG A 1064 -36.89 21.78 -24.11
C ARG A 1064 -35.52 22.01 -24.74
N GLU A 1065 -34.65 22.73 -24.05
CA GLU A 1065 -33.29 23.01 -24.47
C GLU A 1065 -32.45 21.73 -24.48
N LEU A 1066 -32.61 20.87 -23.47
CA LEU A 1066 -31.98 19.55 -23.40
C LEU A 1066 -32.43 18.65 -24.56
N GLN A 1067 -33.74 18.55 -24.81
CA GLN A 1067 -34.27 17.78 -25.95
C GLN A 1067 -33.69 18.26 -27.27
N LYS A 1068 -33.58 19.58 -27.47
CA LYS A 1068 -32.97 20.14 -28.68
C LYS A 1068 -31.47 19.84 -28.77
N ALA A 1069 -30.75 19.90 -27.65
CA ALA A 1069 -29.29 19.73 -27.62
C ALA A 1069 -28.85 18.26 -27.73
N LEU A 1070 -29.65 17.34 -27.19
CA LEU A 1070 -29.39 15.90 -27.15
C LEU A 1070 -30.05 15.13 -28.31
N ALA A 1071 -30.83 15.82 -29.16
CA ALA A 1071 -31.46 15.20 -30.32
C ALA A 1071 -30.44 14.52 -31.22
N PHE A 1072 -30.64 13.22 -31.45
CA PHE A 1072 -29.91 12.41 -32.41
C PHE A 1072 -30.81 12.15 -33.61
N ARG A 1073 -30.64 12.96 -34.66
CA ARG A 1073 -31.43 12.91 -35.89
C ARG A 1073 -30.72 12.18 -37.00
#